data_AF-J3LGV5-F1
#
_entry.id   AF-J3LGV5-F1
#
_cell.length_a   1.000
_cell.length_b   1.000
_cell.length_c   1.000
_cell.angle_alpha   90.00
_cell.angle_beta   90.00
_cell.angle_gamma   90.00
#
_symmetry.space_group_name_H-M   'P 1'
#
loop_
_entity.id
_entity.type
_entity.pdbx_description
1 polymer ?
#
loop_
_entity_poly.entity_id
_entity_poly.type
_entity_poly.pdbx_seq_one_letter_code
_entity_poly.pdbx_strand_id
1 'polypeptide(L)'
;MGGGSVASLILAIACVFQAFFPPVASGDAATLESVPDLVKAMYINVESFPCVRLLNHSGQIGCSNPGHDKIIAPIVRLRNRNDQLVQPSAVLLPLDQMTDFFLRVSNDPELYRKIAGVLVEANGADSVLEFSPDRKFPQQAFAPYSNLSHHWNPAGSGIMWNKYDFPVFLLSEESTQTLQKLADKNEKTPNGYLANVAEFDLVMQTTKAGTHDSESCLREQSCLPLGGQSVWTSLPPISNSSKKHQKPIIMVTASQDSGSFFRDRSLGADSPISGLIALLTAVDALSHLHDMSNLKKQLVFAVFNGEAWGYLGSRKFLQELDQGADSVNGISSLLIDQVLEIGSVGKAVSQGYPLFYAHAAGNSPISKKMIDVLQSASESLGSDNVQVKPAASSNPGVPPSSLMSFIGKNASTSGLVLEDFDSQFSNRFYHSTLDGPANINSSSIAAAAALIARSLYILASADLPIDLITLNSIRVNVSMVEELIECLLKCDPGLSCGIVKSFISPSNSCPSHYVGVFQDLPAGTQFPSYADDISRFIWNFLADRTSSLASNSSSCTGQCRDEGEICVGAEVEGGGRCVVSTTRYVPAYSTRLKFEDNIWHVLPVNSSDPLSAADPVWTESFWNTIGLRVYAVQTTAYDWLVLLIGIIITGASYLAVIVGRSYISKIIKRD
;
A
#
# COMPACT_ATOMS: atom_id res chain seq x y z
N MET A 1 8.72 -23.67 -83.01
CA MET A 1 9.44 -23.80 -81.73
C MET A 1 9.93 -22.41 -81.34
N GLY A 2 9.48 -21.86 -80.21
CA GLY A 2 9.86 -20.52 -79.75
C GLY A 2 8.64 -19.72 -79.31
N GLY A 3 8.35 -19.75 -78.01
CA GLY A 3 7.24 -18.97 -77.43
C GLY A 3 7.01 -19.29 -75.95
N GLY A 4 7.12 -20.56 -75.55
CA GLY A 4 6.88 -20.99 -74.16
C GLY A 4 8.03 -20.76 -73.18
N SER A 5 9.26 -20.54 -73.66
CA SER A 5 10.44 -20.43 -72.78
C SER A 5 10.67 -19.02 -72.22
N VAL A 6 10.09 -17.99 -72.84
CA VAL A 6 10.31 -16.59 -72.44
C VAL A 6 9.37 -16.20 -71.30
N ALA A 7 8.12 -16.70 -71.30
CA ALA A 7 7.16 -16.42 -70.24
C ALA A 7 7.58 -17.02 -68.88
N SER A 8 8.11 -18.25 -68.86
CA SER A 8 8.60 -18.89 -67.63
C SER A 8 9.90 -18.26 -67.11
N LEU A 9 10.75 -17.74 -68.00
CA LEU A 9 11.96 -17.02 -67.61
C LEU A 9 11.62 -15.63 -67.05
N ILE A 10 10.62 -14.94 -67.61
CA ILE A 10 10.13 -13.66 -67.11
C ILE A 10 9.44 -13.84 -65.74
N LEU A 11 8.67 -14.92 -65.52
CA LEU A 11 8.08 -15.21 -64.22
C LEU A 11 9.14 -15.53 -63.16
N ALA A 12 10.17 -16.30 -63.52
CA ALA A 12 11.28 -16.60 -62.62
C ALA A 12 12.11 -15.34 -62.30
N ILE A 13 12.36 -14.47 -63.29
CA ILE A 13 13.03 -13.18 -63.08
C ILE A 13 12.17 -12.22 -62.25
N ALA A 14 10.84 -12.23 -62.42
CA ALA A 14 9.93 -11.40 -61.63
C ALA A 14 9.84 -11.87 -60.16
N CYS A 15 9.82 -13.18 -59.90
CA CYS A 15 9.89 -13.72 -58.54
C CYS A 15 11.26 -13.48 -57.88
N VAL A 16 12.35 -13.51 -58.64
CA VAL A 16 13.68 -13.16 -58.14
C VAL A 16 13.80 -11.65 -57.90
N PHE A 17 13.24 -10.80 -58.77
CA PHE A 17 13.22 -9.34 -58.56
C PHE A 17 12.40 -8.92 -57.34
N GLN A 18 11.28 -9.60 -57.05
CA GLN A 18 10.51 -9.37 -55.82
C GLN A 18 11.21 -9.91 -54.56
N ALA A 19 12.08 -10.90 -54.68
CA ALA A 19 12.89 -11.39 -53.57
C ALA A 19 14.12 -10.49 -53.27
N PHE A 20 14.62 -9.73 -54.25
CA PHE A 20 15.79 -8.85 -54.10
C PHE A 20 15.45 -7.38 -53.80
N PHE A 21 14.22 -6.94 -54.06
CA PHE A 21 13.76 -5.59 -53.70
C PHE A 21 12.49 -5.68 -52.85
N PRO A 22 12.59 -5.80 -51.51
CA PRO A 22 11.43 -5.58 -50.65
C PRO A 22 10.93 -4.14 -50.89
N PRO A 23 9.61 -3.88 -50.86
CA PRO A 23 9.10 -2.53 -50.92
C PRO A 23 9.73 -1.72 -49.78
N VAL A 24 10.36 -0.59 -50.14
CA VAL A 24 10.98 0.33 -49.19
C VAL A 24 9.91 0.77 -48.21
N ALA A 25 10.02 0.30 -46.97
CA ALA A 25 9.18 0.77 -45.87
C ALA A 25 9.53 2.24 -45.61
N SER A 26 8.59 3.13 -45.93
CA SER A 26 8.70 4.55 -45.62
C SER A 26 8.43 4.78 -44.13
N GLY A 27 9.50 4.86 -43.34
CA GLY A 27 9.50 5.29 -41.95
C GLY A 27 10.94 5.31 -41.44
N ASP A 28 11.31 6.34 -40.66
CA ASP A 28 12.66 6.51 -40.12
C ASP A 28 13.21 5.21 -39.53
N ALA A 29 14.05 4.52 -40.31
CA ALA A 29 14.73 3.32 -39.88
C ALA A 29 15.88 3.75 -38.97
N ALA A 30 15.57 3.94 -37.69
CA ALA A 30 16.57 3.69 -36.67
C ALA A 30 17.15 2.29 -36.97
N THR A 31 18.46 2.19 -37.15
CA THR A 31 19.11 0.93 -37.48
C THR A 31 18.82 -0.06 -36.35
N LEU A 32 17.92 -1.02 -36.60
CA LEU A 32 17.64 -2.11 -35.68
C LEU A 32 18.84 -3.05 -35.73
N GLU A 33 19.78 -2.89 -34.80
CA GLU A 33 21.06 -3.61 -34.79
C GLU A 33 20.97 -4.93 -34.00
N SER A 34 19.95 -5.09 -33.16
CA SER A 34 19.79 -6.25 -32.31
C SER A 34 18.33 -6.68 -32.11
N VAL A 35 18.12 -7.91 -31.62
CA VAL A 35 16.78 -8.41 -31.22
C VAL A 35 16.14 -7.53 -30.15
N PRO A 36 16.86 -7.06 -29.09
CA PRO A 36 16.34 -6.07 -28.16
C PRO A 36 15.82 -4.79 -28.82
N ASP A 37 16.51 -4.27 -29.84
CA ASP A 37 16.06 -3.05 -30.54
C ASP A 37 14.75 -3.29 -31.28
N LEU A 38 14.62 -4.46 -31.93
CA LEU A 38 13.36 -4.87 -32.56
C LEU A 38 12.23 -5.01 -31.52
N VAL A 39 12.50 -5.62 -30.38
CA VAL A 39 11.51 -5.74 -29.29
C VAL A 39 11.09 -4.37 -28.79
N LYS A 40 12.04 -3.44 -28.58
CA LYS A 40 11.74 -2.08 -28.13
C LYS A 40 10.97 -1.27 -29.17
N ALA A 41 11.18 -1.53 -30.46
CA ALA A 41 10.43 -0.91 -31.54
C ALA A 41 8.99 -1.45 -31.68
N MET A 42 8.75 -2.71 -31.33
CA MET A 42 7.44 -3.37 -31.46
C MET A 42 6.57 -3.25 -30.22
N TYR A 43 7.16 -3.32 -29.02
CA TYR A 43 6.46 -3.40 -27.75
C TYR A 43 6.72 -2.14 -26.93
N ILE A 44 5.63 -1.51 -26.49
CA ILE A 44 5.68 -0.38 -25.57
C ILE A 44 5.34 -0.92 -24.18
N ASN A 45 6.30 -0.89 -23.26
CA ASN A 45 6.04 -1.17 -21.85
C ASN A 45 5.29 0.02 -21.24
N VAL A 46 4.22 -0.27 -20.49
CA VAL A 46 3.34 0.75 -19.92
C VAL A 46 3.60 0.86 -18.43
N GLU A 47 3.99 2.05 -17.99
CA GLU A 47 4.13 2.34 -16.57
C GLU A 47 2.74 2.38 -15.92
N SER A 48 2.52 1.50 -14.95
CA SER A 48 1.20 1.28 -14.36
C SER A 48 1.29 0.61 -12.99
N PHE A 49 0.20 0.68 -12.23
CA PHE A 49 0.05 0.16 -10.87
C PHE A 49 -1.08 -0.88 -10.84
N PRO A 50 -0.79 -2.15 -10.49
CA PRO A 50 -1.76 -3.23 -10.55
C PRO A 50 -2.72 -3.25 -9.34
N CYS A 51 -3.93 -3.72 -9.60
CA CYS A 51 -4.76 -4.37 -8.59
C CYS A 51 -4.30 -5.84 -8.44
N VAL A 52 -4.17 -6.33 -7.21
CA VAL A 52 -3.64 -7.69 -6.93
C VAL A 52 -4.68 -8.59 -6.27
N ARG A 53 -4.45 -9.90 -6.32
CA ARG A 53 -5.33 -10.92 -5.71
C ARG A 53 -4.94 -11.14 -4.26
N LEU A 54 -5.87 -10.85 -3.36
CA LEU A 54 -5.78 -11.15 -1.93
C LEU A 54 -6.81 -12.20 -1.54
N LEU A 55 -6.51 -12.95 -0.49
CA LEU A 55 -7.39 -13.97 0.07
C LEU A 55 -7.56 -13.76 1.56
N ASN A 56 -8.71 -14.18 2.06
CA ASN A 56 -8.99 -14.31 3.48
C ASN A 56 -9.74 -15.62 3.74
N HIS A 57 -10.16 -15.85 4.98
CA HIS A 57 -10.95 -17.03 5.33
C HIS A 57 -12.32 -17.09 4.63
N SER A 58 -12.88 -15.94 4.20
CA SER A 58 -14.18 -15.86 3.53
C SER A 58 -14.11 -15.96 2.00
N GLY A 59 -12.92 -15.91 1.40
CA GLY A 59 -12.75 -16.03 -0.06
C GLY A 59 -11.65 -15.13 -0.63
N GLN A 60 -11.89 -14.63 -1.84
CA GLN A 60 -10.92 -13.89 -2.65
C GLN A 60 -11.43 -12.48 -2.96
N ILE A 61 -10.52 -11.51 -3.04
CA ILE A 61 -10.78 -10.14 -3.51
C ILE A 61 -9.69 -9.67 -4.48
N GLY A 62 -9.95 -8.57 -5.18
CA GLY A 62 -9.00 -7.96 -6.09
C GLY A 62 -8.86 -8.73 -7.41
N CYS A 63 -7.74 -8.53 -8.11
CA CYS A 63 -7.66 -8.78 -9.54
C CYS A 63 -6.62 -9.85 -9.91
N SER A 64 -6.93 -10.64 -10.94
CA SER A 64 -5.98 -11.59 -11.54
C SER A 64 -6.36 -11.87 -12.99
N ASN A 65 -5.41 -12.34 -13.79
CA ASN A 65 -5.75 -12.97 -15.07
C ASN A 65 -6.62 -14.22 -14.83
N PRO A 66 -7.56 -14.54 -15.75
CA PRO A 66 -8.27 -15.79 -15.73
C PRO A 66 -7.31 -16.91 -16.18
N GLY A 67 -7.10 -17.89 -15.31
CA GLY A 67 -6.28 -19.07 -15.61
C GLY A 67 -4.77 -18.82 -15.55
N HIS A 68 -4.03 -19.45 -16.46
CA HIS A 68 -2.57 -19.58 -16.37
C HIS A 68 -1.79 -18.67 -17.34
N ASP A 69 -2.49 -18.06 -18.30
CA ASP A 69 -1.88 -17.37 -19.44
C ASP A 69 -2.03 -15.86 -19.37
N LYS A 70 -1.22 -15.17 -20.17
CA LYS A 70 -1.33 -13.73 -20.39
C LYS A 70 -2.60 -13.45 -21.19
N ILE A 71 -3.25 -12.32 -20.89
CA ILE A 71 -4.42 -11.89 -21.65
C ILE A 71 -3.99 -10.88 -22.69
N ILE A 72 -4.44 -11.04 -23.92
CA ILE A 72 -4.23 -10.07 -25.00
C ILE A 72 -5.61 -9.63 -25.49
N ALA A 73 -5.88 -8.32 -25.48
CA ALA A 73 -7.17 -7.81 -25.92
C ALA A 73 -7.05 -6.42 -26.59
N PRO A 74 -7.91 -6.12 -27.58
CA PRO A 74 -7.93 -4.82 -28.25
C PRO A 74 -8.35 -3.72 -27.27
N ILE A 75 -7.68 -2.58 -27.36
CA ILE A 75 -7.96 -1.42 -26.49
C ILE A 75 -9.20 -0.69 -26.98
N VAL A 76 -10.16 -0.50 -26.09
CA VAL A 76 -11.41 0.25 -26.32
C VAL A 76 -11.58 1.27 -25.21
N ARG A 77 -11.72 2.54 -25.58
CA ARG A 77 -11.96 3.62 -24.62
C ARG A 77 -13.45 3.84 -24.42
N LEU A 78 -13.92 3.78 -23.17
CA LEU A 78 -15.30 4.14 -22.84
C LEU A 78 -15.37 5.65 -22.60
N ARG A 79 -16.27 6.33 -23.31
CA ARG A 79 -16.51 7.76 -23.12
C ARG A 79 -17.78 7.99 -22.30
N ASN A 80 -18.79 7.14 -22.50
CA ASN A 80 -20.05 7.21 -21.76
C ASN A 80 -20.28 5.95 -20.92
N ARG A 81 -21.00 6.15 -19.81
CA ARG A 81 -21.38 5.09 -18.86
C ARG A 81 -22.18 3.95 -19.48
N ASN A 82 -22.89 4.20 -20.59
CA ASN A 82 -23.78 3.25 -21.27
C ASN A 82 -23.15 2.60 -22.51
N ASP A 83 -21.88 2.88 -22.79
CA ASP A 83 -21.18 2.27 -23.91
C ASP A 83 -21.21 0.73 -23.75
N GLN A 84 -21.42 0.03 -24.87
CA GLN A 84 -21.50 -1.43 -24.92
C GLN A 84 -20.26 -2.01 -25.59
N LEU A 85 -19.74 -3.10 -25.02
CA LEU A 85 -18.66 -3.86 -25.63
C LEU A 85 -19.22 -4.86 -26.65
N VAL A 86 -18.62 -4.91 -27.84
CA VAL A 86 -18.98 -5.85 -28.91
C VAL A 86 -18.27 -7.19 -28.71
N GLN A 87 -17.01 -7.16 -28.25
CA GLN A 87 -16.14 -8.31 -28.06
C GLN A 87 -15.31 -8.17 -26.77
N PRO A 88 -14.68 -9.25 -26.27
CA PRO A 88 -13.70 -9.16 -25.17
C PRO A 88 -12.64 -8.09 -25.45
N SER A 89 -12.55 -7.08 -24.59
CA SER A 89 -11.73 -5.88 -24.83
C SER A 89 -10.97 -5.43 -23.58
N ALA A 90 -9.83 -4.77 -23.80
CA ALA A 90 -9.12 -4.02 -22.78
C ALA A 90 -9.75 -2.62 -22.66
N VAL A 91 -10.46 -2.39 -21.57
CA VAL A 91 -11.25 -1.17 -21.36
C VAL A 91 -10.37 -0.05 -20.83
N LEU A 92 -10.22 1.04 -21.57
CA LEU A 92 -9.62 2.29 -21.10
C LEU A 92 -10.71 3.18 -20.47
N LEU A 93 -10.58 3.47 -19.18
CA LEU A 93 -11.62 4.04 -18.33
C LEU A 93 -11.13 5.29 -17.59
N PRO A 94 -11.84 6.43 -17.70
CA PRO A 94 -11.58 7.61 -16.86
C PRO A 94 -11.74 7.32 -15.36
N LEU A 95 -10.88 7.91 -14.52
CA LEU A 95 -10.88 7.69 -13.06
C LEU A 95 -12.22 8.05 -12.39
N ASP A 96 -12.86 9.15 -12.83
CA ASP A 96 -14.14 9.63 -12.33
C ASP A 96 -15.32 8.68 -12.62
N GLN A 97 -15.15 7.76 -13.57
CA GLN A 97 -16.16 6.75 -13.92
C GLN A 97 -15.88 5.38 -13.27
N MET A 98 -14.77 5.24 -12.54
CA MET A 98 -14.32 3.96 -11.98
C MET A 98 -15.39 3.30 -11.09
N THR A 99 -15.93 4.04 -10.13
CA THR A 99 -16.95 3.53 -9.19
C THR A 99 -18.17 2.99 -9.92
N ASP A 100 -18.77 3.81 -10.78
CA ASP A 100 -20.00 3.44 -11.50
C ASP A 100 -19.77 2.26 -12.46
N PHE A 101 -18.60 2.21 -13.09
CA PHE A 101 -18.21 1.10 -13.96
C PHE A 101 -18.15 -0.22 -13.18
N PHE A 102 -17.42 -0.27 -12.07
CA PHE A 102 -17.28 -1.51 -11.29
C PHE A 102 -18.58 -1.94 -10.60
N LEU A 103 -19.43 -1.00 -10.18
CA LEU A 103 -20.78 -1.29 -9.70
C LEU A 103 -21.65 -1.87 -10.82
N ARG A 104 -21.56 -1.35 -12.05
CA ARG A 104 -22.26 -1.91 -13.22
C ARG A 104 -21.76 -3.31 -13.55
N VAL A 105 -20.44 -3.52 -13.59
CA VAL A 105 -19.81 -4.83 -13.87
C VAL A 105 -20.26 -5.90 -12.87
N SER A 106 -20.43 -5.53 -11.61
CA SER A 106 -20.91 -6.45 -10.57
C SER A 106 -22.38 -6.88 -10.77
N ASN A 107 -23.17 -6.11 -11.51
CA ASN A 107 -24.61 -6.35 -11.73
C ASN A 107 -24.96 -6.79 -13.16
N ASP A 108 -24.01 -6.75 -14.10
CA ASP A 108 -24.21 -7.07 -15.52
C ASP A 108 -23.26 -8.20 -15.97
N PRO A 109 -23.71 -9.47 -15.93
CA PRO A 109 -22.89 -10.62 -16.32
C PRO A 109 -22.46 -10.61 -17.79
N GLU A 110 -23.26 -10.01 -18.68
CA GLU A 110 -22.93 -9.89 -20.10
C GLU A 110 -21.76 -8.93 -20.30
N LEU A 111 -21.76 -7.80 -19.58
CA LEU A 111 -20.62 -6.89 -19.55
C LEU A 111 -19.39 -7.56 -18.95
N TYR A 112 -19.53 -8.25 -17.82
CA TYR A 112 -18.43 -8.94 -17.14
C TYR A 112 -17.67 -9.89 -18.08
N ARG A 113 -18.39 -10.69 -18.88
CA ARG A 113 -17.78 -11.65 -19.83
C ARG A 113 -17.05 -10.99 -21.00
N LYS A 114 -17.30 -9.72 -21.27
CA LYS A 114 -16.68 -8.94 -22.35
C LYS A 114 -15.51 -8.08 -21.88
N ILE A 115 -15.20 -8.10 -20.58
CA ILE A 115 -14.03 -7.42 -20.04
C ILE A 115 -12.88 -8.40 -20.03
N ALA A 116 -11.85 -8.11 -20.84
CA ALA A 116 -10.61 -8.86 -20.82
C ALA A 116 -9.58 -8.23 -19.86
N GLY A 117 -9.72 -6.93 -19.59
CA GLY A 117 -8.89 -6.18 -18.64
C GLY A 117 -9.32 -4.72 -18.60
N VAL A 118 -8.92 -3.99 -17.56
CA VAL A 118 -9.28 -2.58 -17.36
C VAL A 118 -8.03 -1.75 -17.12
N LEU A 119 -7.95 -0.61 -17.80
CA LEU A 119 -6.88 0.38 -17.75
C LEU A 119 -7.51 1.68 -17.26
N VAL A 120 -7.21 2.10 -16.04
CA VAL A 120 -7.75 3.32 -15.45
C VAL A 120 -6.82 4.49 -15.76
N GLU A 121 -7.36 5.54 -16.35
CA GLU A 121 -6.64 6.77 -16.68
C GLU A 121 -6.24 7.52 -15.39
N ALA A 122 -5.05 8.12 -15.34
CA ALA A 122 -4.62 8.96 -14.20
C ALA A 122 -5.27 10.36 -14.21
N ASN A 123 -5.65 10.82 -15.41
CA ASN A 123 -6.11 12.20 -15.62
C ASN A 123 -7.51 12.41 -15.05
N GLY A 124 -7.83 13.65 -14.69
CA GLY A 124 -9.17 14.03 -14.21
C GLY A 124 -9.35 13.89 -12.70
N ALA A 125 -8.30 13.55 -11.95
CA ALA A 125 -8.30 13.56 -10.48
C ALA A 125 -8.87 14.86 -9.89
N ASP A 126 -8.52 16.02 -10.45
CA ASP A 126 -9.00 17.34 -10.00
C ASP A 126 -10.53 17.52 -10.12
N SER A 127 -11.18 16.75 -10.99
CA SER A 127 -12.64 16.80 -11.18
C SER A 127 -13.41 15.89 -10.22
N VAL A 128 -12.71 15.01 -9.50
CA VAL A 128 -13.31 14.05 -8.57
C VAL A 128 -13.55 14.72 -7.22
N LEU A 129 -14.81 14.89 -6.85
CA LEU A 129 -15.21 15.50 -5.58
C LEU A 129 -15.05 14.56 -4.37
N GLU A 130 -15.27 13.27 -4.59
CA GLU A 130 -15.15 12.19 -3.60
C GLU A 130 -14.92 10.86 -4.31
N PHE A 131 -14.06 10.01 -3.74
CA PHE A 131 -13.80 8.68 -4.26
C PHE A 131 -13.13 7.81 -3.20
N SER A 132 -13.88 6.86 -2.63
CA SER A 132 -13.33 5.83 -1.75
C SER A 132 -13.71 4.44 -2.28
N PRO A 133 -12.74 3.58 -2.62
CA PRO A 133 -13.02 2.21 -3.07
C PRO A 133 -13.39 1.27 -1.91
N ASP A 134 -13.20 1.71 -0.66
CA ASP A 134 -13.56 0.96 0.55
C ASP A 134 -15.07 1.02 0.84
N ARG A 135 -15.55 0.31 1.86
CA ARG A 135 -16.93 0.24 2.34
C ARG A 135 -17.30 1.52 3.09
N LYS A 136 -18.61 1.71 3.24
CA LYS A 136 -19.17 2.80 4.05
C LYS A 136 -18.86 2.71 5.55
N PHE A 137 -18.63 1.50 6.02
CA PHE A 137 -18.16 1.22 7.36
C PHE A 137 -16.94 0.29 7.25
N PRO A 138 -15.72 0.86 7.15
CA PRO A 138 -14.49 0.08 7.16
C PRO A 138 -14.37 -0.75 8.44
N GLN A 139 -13.86 -1.98 8.33
CA GLN A 139 -13.61 -2.87 9.48
C GLN A 139 -14.82 -3.11 10.42
N GLN A 140 -16.05 -3.00 9.89
CA GLN A 140 -17.30 -3.13 10.66
C GLN A 140 -17.35 -4.39 11.55
N ALA A 141 -16.75 -5.51 11.13
CA ALA A 141 -16.73 -6.77 11.86
C ALA A 141 -16.03 -6.70 13.24
N PHE A 142 -15.23 -5.66 13.48
CA PHE A 142 -14.48 -5.45 14.72
C PHE A 142 -15.08 -4.37 15.63
N ALA A 143 -16.19 -3.75 15.22
CA ALA A 143 -16.80 -2.68 15.99
C ALA A 143 -17.24 -3.18 17.38
N PRO A 144 -16.86 -2.49 18.48
CA PRO A 144 -17.19 -2.92 19.84
C PRO A 144 -18.64 -2.59 20.25
N TYR A 145 -19.49 -2.21 19.30
CA TYR A 145 -20.86 -1.74 19.52
C TYR A 145 -21.84 -2.40 18.53
N SER A 146 -23.09 -2.53 18.94
CA SER A 146 -24.12 -3.26 18.19
C SER A 146 -24.73 -2.47 17.03
N ASN A 147 -24.67 -1.14 17.07
CA ASN A 147 -25.21 -0.30 16.00
C ASN A 147 -24.23 -0.23 14.82
N LEU A 148 -24.49 -1.07 13.82
CA LEU A 148 -23.66 -1.17 12.61
C LEU A 148 -24.21 -0.37 11.42
N SER A 149 -25.28 0.41 11.58
CA SER A 149 -25.91 1.16 10.48
C SER A 149 -25.23 2.50 10.18
N HIS A 150 -24.25 2.89 10.98
CA HIS A 150 -23.54 4.16 10.80
C HIS A 150 -22.59 4.08 9.60
N HIS A 151 -22.49 5.19 8.85
CA HIS A 151 -21.58 5.30 7.71
C HIS A 151 -20.45 6.25 8.07
N TRP A 152 -19.36 5.72 8.61
CA TRP A 152 -18.14 6.50 8.89
C TRP A 152 -17.53 7.07 7.60
N ASN A 153 -17.60 6.32 6.50
CA ASN A 153 -17.08 6.69 5.18
C ASN A 153 -18.22 6.81 4.14
N PRO A 154 -18.98 7.91 4.08
CA PRO A 154 -20.12 8.04 3.15
C PRO A 154 -19.76 7.83 1.68
N ALA A 155 -18.54 8.21 1.27
CA ALA A 155 -18.02 8.06 -0.09
C ALA A 155 -17.61 6.62 -0.45
N GLY A 156 -17.68 5.69 0.51
CA GLY A 156 -17.29 4.29 0.34
C GLY A 156 -18.19 3.54 -0.64
N SER A 157 -17.60 3.11 -1.76
CA SER A 157 -18.26 2.33 -2.81
C SER A 157 -18.21 0.81 -2.61
N GLY A 158 -17.21 0.31 -1.86
CA GLY A 158 -16.97 -1.10 -1.59
C GLY A 158 -16.32 -1.88 -2.73
N ILE A 159 -15.96 -1.24 -3.85
CA ILE A 159 -15.47 -1.91 -5.06
C ILE A 159 -14.15 -2.66 -4.87
N MET A 160 -13.29 -2.27 -3.91
CA MET A 160 -12.02 -2.98 -3.66
C MET A 160 -12.21 -4.35 -3.01
N TRP A 161 -13.39 -4.63 -2.44
CA TRP A 161 -13.68 -5.87 -1.73
C TRP A 161 -14.33 -6.94 -2.61
N ASN A 162 -14.43 -6.69 -3.92
CA ASN A 162 -14.97 -7.63 -4.89
C ASN A 162 -13.85 -8.45 -5.54
N LYS A 163 -14.21 -9.64 -6.01
CA LYS A 163 -13.35 -10.49 -6.83
C LYS A 163 -13.48 -10.11 -8.30
N TYR A 164 -12.36 -9.85 -8.96
CA TYR A 164 -12.28 -9.61 -10.40
C TYR A 164 -11.38 -10.66 -11.05
N ASP A 165 -11.94 -11.49 -11.94
CA ASP A 165 -11.19 -12.47 -12.74
C ASP A 165 -10.71 -11.86 -14.07
N PHE A 166 -10.29 -10.60 -14.00
CA PHE A 166 -9.60 -9.88 -15.05
C PHE A 166 -8.62 -8.87 -14.42
N PRO A 167 -7.53 -8.51 -15.12
CA PRO A 167 -6.55 -7.55 -14.65
C PRO A 167 -7.08 -6.12 -14.67
N VAL A 168 -6.69 -5.34 -13.67
CA VAL A 168 -6.97 -3.91 -13.59
C VAL A 168 -5.69 -3.17 -13.24
N PHE A 169 -5.37 -2.12 -14.01
CA PHE A 169 -4.16 -1.32 -13.84
C PHE A 169 -4.51 0.17 -13.84
N LEU A 170 -3.95 0.93 -12.91
CA LEU A 170 -3.91 2.39 -12.96
C LEU A 170 -2.71 2.82 -13.79
N LEU A 171 -2.91 3.68 -14.77
CA LEU A 171 -1.85 4.18 -15.64
C LEU A 171 -1.10 5.35 -14.99
N SER A 172 0.13 5.63 -15.44
CA SER A 172 0.74 6.96 -15.23
C SER A 172 0.13 8.01 -16.18
N GLU A 173 0.38 9.29 -15.95
CA GLU A 173 -0.11 10.38 -16.82
C GLU A 173 0.41 10.23 -18.26
N GLU A 174 1.70 9.91 -18.41
CA GLU A 174 2.33 9.69 -19.73
C GLU A 174 1.73 8.46 -20.44
N SER A 175 1.59 7.36 -19.70
CA SER A 175 0.95 6.14 -20.18
C SER A 175 -0.50 6.37 -20.60
N THR A 176 -1.24 7.19 -19.84
CA THR A 176 -2.62 7.59 -20.16
C THR A 176 -2.70 8.27 -21.52
N GLN A 177 -1.86 9.29 -21.77
CA GLN A 177 -1.85 10.00 -23.06
C GLN A 177 -1.50 9.09 -24.24
N THR A 178 -0.59 8.14 -24.02
CA THR A 178 -0.19 7.16 -25.04
C THR A 178 -1.35 6.22 -25.37
N LEU A 179 -2.00 5.66 -24.36
CA LEU A 179 -3.09 4.70 -24.54
C LEU A 179 -4.36 5.35 -25.11
N GLN A 180 -4.64 6.61 -24.78
CA GLN A 180 -5.73 7.37 -25.42
C GLN A 180 -5.51 7.48 -26.94
N LYS A 181 -4.29 7.82 -27.39
CA LYS A 181 -3.96 7.90 -28.82
C LYS A 181 -4.11 6.55 -29.53
N LEU A 182 -3.73 5.45 -28.87
CA LEU A 182 -3.86 4.09 -29.42
C LEU A 182 -5.32 3.65 -29.50
N ALA A 183 -6.12 3.94 -28.47
CA ALA A 183 -7.54 3.65 -28.46
C ALA A 183 -8.31 4.43 -29.55
N ASP A 184 -8.01 5.72 -29.72
CA ASP A 184 -8.62 6.54 -30.77
C ASP A 184 -8.22 6.05 -32.19
N LYS A 185 -7.01 5.49 -32.36
CA LYS A 185 -6.59 4.85 -33.62
C LYS A 185 -7.38 3.57 -33.91
N ASN A 186 -7.66 2.76 -32.88
CA ASN A 186 -8.50 1.57 -33.04
C ASN A 186 -9.92 1.94 -33.47
N GLU A 187 -10.51 2.97 -32.87
CA GLU A 187 -11.86 3.46 -33.21
C GLU A 187 -11.94 3.94 -34.68
N LYS A 188 -10.91 4.63 -35.16
CA LYS A 188 -10.82 5.14 -36.54
C LYS A 188 -10.56 4.07 -37.60
N THR A 189 -10.18 2.85 -37.20
CA THR A 189 -9.80 1.77 -38.14
C THR A 189 -10.79 0.59 -38.03
N PRO A 190 -12.08 0.78 -38.39
CA PRO A 190 -13.14 -0.19 -38.11
C PRO A 190 -12.97 -1.54 -38.86
N ASN A 191 -12.13 -1.60 -39.90
CA ASN A 191 -11.92 -2.81 -40.70
C ASN A 191 -10.91 -3.81 -40.10
N GLY A 192 -10.40 -3.56 -38.88
CA GLY A 192 -9.70 -4.57 -38.08
C GLY A 192 -8.36 -5.09 -38.60
N TYR A 193 -7.83 -4.58 -39.73
CA TYR A 193 -6.56 -5.04 -40.32
C TYR A 193 -5.38 -4.94 -39.34
N LEU A 194 -5.37 -3.88 -38.52
CA LEU A 194 -4.39 -3.62 -37.48
C LEU A 194 -5.12 -3.14 -36.23
N ALA A 195 -4.95 -3.83 -35.11
CA ALA A 195 -5.51 -3.45 -33.82
C ALA A 195 -4.39 -3.25 -32.80
N ASN A 196 -4.41 -2.13 -32.08
CA ASN A 196 -3.55 -1.95 -30.91
C ASN A 196 -4.15 -2.72 -29.74
N VAL A 197 -3.39 -3.67 -29.20
CA VAL A 197 -3.79 -4.55 -28.11
C VAL A 197 -3.01 -4.22 -26.85
N ALA A 198 -3.61 -4.51 -25.71
CA ALA A 198 -2.93 -4.58 -24.42
C ALA A 198 -2.71 -6.05 -24.07
N GLU A 199 -1.48 -6.37 -23.67
CA GLU A 199 -1.14 -7.65 -23.05
C GLU A 199 -0.92 -7.46 -21.55
N PHE A 200 -1.70 -8.20 -20.78
CA PHE A 200 -1.66 -8.20 -19.33
C PHE A 200 -0.95 -9.45 -18.82
N ASP A 201 0.12 -9.24 -18.06
CA ASP A 201 0.83 -10.26 -17.31
C ASP A 201 0.53 -10.06 -15.82
N LEU A 202 -0.65 -10.51 -15.37
CA LEU A 202 -1.08 -10.48 -13.97
C LEU A 202 -1.46 -11.90 -13.53
N VAL A 203 -0.55 -12.85 -13.76
CA VAL A 203 -0.79 -14.27 -13.53
C VAL A 203 -0.44 -14.63 -12.08
N MET A 204 -1.49 -14.83 -11.28
CA MET A 204 -1.41 -15.09 -9.84
C MET A 204 -1.34 -16.59 -9.53
N GLN A 205 -0.43 -17.01 -8.65
CA GLN A 205 -0.24 -18.43 -8.31
C GLN A 205 -1.45 -19.06 -7.64
N THR A 206 -2.21 -18.31 -6.85
CA THR A 206 -3.49 -18.79 -6.28
C THR A 206 -4.50 -19.18 -7.35
N THR A 207 -4.55 -18.43 -8.45
CA THR A 207 -5.42 -18.74 -9.59
C THR A 207 -4.92 -19.99 -10.33
N LYS A 208 -3.59 -20.14 -10.47
CA LYS A 208 -2.98 -21.34 -11.06
C LYS A 208 -3.19 -22.61 -10.22
N ALA A 209 -3.06 -22.50 -8.91
CA ALA A 209 -3.22 -23.62 -7.98
C ALA A 209 -4.69 -23.95 -7.70
N GLY A 210 -5.62 -23.05 -8.03
CA GLY A 210 -7.04 -23.21 -7.70
C GLY A 210 -7.34 -23.06 -6.20
N THR A 211 -6.55 -22.24 -5.49
CA THR A 211 -6.74 -21.98 -4.06
C THR A 211 -7.69 -20.80 -3.86
N HIS A 212 -8.68 -20.95 -2.97
CA HIS A 212 -9.83 -20.03 -2.87
C HIS A 212 -9.95 -19.32 -1.52
N ASP A 213 -9.10 -19.66 -0.57
CA ASP A 213 -9.04 -19.08 0.77
C ASP A 213 -7.58 -19.10 1.27
N SER A 214 -7.30 -18.36 2.34
CA SER A 214 -5.95 -18.29 2.90
C SER A 214 -5.41 -19.63 3.40
N GLU A 215 -6.26 -20.53 3.88
CA GLU A 215 -5.82 -21.83 4.43
C GLU A 215 -5.31 -22.76 3.33
N SER A 216 -6.13 -22.97 2.30
CA SER A 216 -5.75 -23.71 1.09
C SER A 216 -4.54 -23.08 0.42
N CYS A 217 -4.50 -21.75 0.38
CA CYS A 217 -3.42 -21.03 -0.26
C CYS A 217 -2.06 -21.21 0.42
N LEU A 218 -2.00 -21.10 1.75
CA LEU A 218 -0.77 -21.30 2.53
C LEU A 218 -0.34 -22.76 2.51
N ARG A 219 -1.29 -23.71 2.55
CA ARG A 219 -1.01 -25.15 2.44
C ARG A 219 -0.34 -25.51 1.11
N GLU A 220 -0.84 -24.96 0.00
CA GLU A 220 -0.26 -25.16 -1.35
C GLU A 220 0.92 -24.21 -1.64
N GLN A 221 1.35 -23.41 -0.66
CA GLN A 221 2.46 -22.44 -0.79
C GLN A 221 2.29 -21.49 -1.99
N SER A 222 1.04 -21.07 -2.25
CA SER A 222 0.67 -20.21 -3.38
C SER A 222 0.52 -18.73 -3.00
N CYS A 223 0.72 -18.38 -1.72
CA CYS A 223 0.69 -17.02 -1.17
C CYS A 223 1.59 -16.89 0.07
N LEU A 224 1.72 -15.64 0.54
CA LEU A 224 2.23 -15.31 1.86
C LEU A 224 1.18 -14.57 2.71
N PRO A 225 1.29 -14.62 4.05
CA PRO A 225 0.53 -13.77 4.93
C PRO A 225 0.75 -12.28 4.64
N LEU A 226 -0.32 -11.49 4.70
CA LEU A 226 -0.16 -10.05 4.85
C LEU A 226 0.47 -9.75 6.20
N GLY A 227 1.42 -8.83 6.19
CA GLY A 227 2.05 -8.40 7.43
C GLY A 227 3.34 -7.64 7.24
N GLY A 228 3.76 -7.02 8.34
CA GLY A 228 4.96 -6.20 8.42
C GLY A 228 5.43 -6.09 9.87
N GLN A 229 6.02 -4.95 10.22
CA GLN A 229 6.51 -4.70 11.57
C GLN A 229 5.84 -3.46 12.16
N SER A 230 5.28 -3.59 13.35
CA SER A 230 4.89 -2.46 14.19
C SER A 230 6.09 -2.01 15.02
N VAL A 231 6.07 -0.78 15.50
CA VAL A 231 7.14 -0.21 16.33
C VAL A 231 6.53 0.32 17.61
N TRP A 232 7.17 0.08 18.75
CA TRP A 232 6.83 0.79 19.98
C TRP A 232 8.07 1.26 20.72
N THR A 233 7.90 2.31 21.53
CA THR A 233 8.93 2.87 22.41
C THR A 233 8.30 3.48 23.67
N SER A 234 9.13 3.89 24.63
CA SER A 234 8.72 4.53 25.87
C SER A 234 9.54 5.80 26.15
N LEU A 235 8.89 6.84 26.66
CA LEU A 235 9.55 8.08 27.10
C LEU A 235 9.21 8.37 28.58
N PRO A 236 10.20 8.42 29.49
CA PRO A 236 11.61 8.07 29.29
C PRO A 236 11.81 6.55 29.03
N PRO A 237 13.00 6.11 28.58
CA PRO A 237 13.32 4.70 28.39
C PRO A 237 13.11 3.86 29.65
N ILE A 238 12.49 2.68 29.49
CA ILE A 238 12.32 1.69 30.55
C ILE A 238 13.58 0.81 30.60
N SER A 239 14.17 0.66 31.79
CA SER A 239 15.29 -0.27 32.02
C SER A 239 14.79 -1.63 32.50
N ASN A 240 15.12 -2.69 31.76
CA ASN A 240 14.79 -4.09 32.09
C ASN A 240 15.37 -4.57 33.43
N SER A 241 16.37 -3.86 33.97
CA SER A 241 17.10 -4.25 35.19
C SER A 241 16.43 -3.86 36.50
N SER A 242 15.42 -2.96 36.47
CA SER A 242 14.86 -2.37 37.68
C SER A 242 13.49 -2.94 38.06
N LYS A 243 13.48 -3.81 39.09
CA LYS A 243 12.26 -4.31 39.80
C LYS A 243 11.48 -3.21 40.56
N LYS A 244 11.64 -1.94 40.21
CA LYS A 244 10.89 -0.85 40.84
C LYS A 244 9.44 -0.85 40.34
N HIS A 245 8.53 -0.40 41.20
CA HIS A 245 7.09 -0.27 40.88
C HIS A 245 6.89 0.34 39.48
N GLN A 246 6.31 -0.46 38.59
CA GLN A 246 5.99 -0.02 37.24
C GLN A 246 4.89 1.04 37.30
N LYS A 247 5.13 2.19 36.66
CA LYS A 247 4.16 3.29 36.58
C LYS A 247 2.98 2.85 35.69
N PRO A 248 1.75 3.32 35.95
CA PRO A 248 0.65 3.15 35.00
C PRO A 248 1.03 3.73 33.63
N ILE A 249 0.61 3.08 32.55
CA ILE A 249 0.97 3.40 31.18
C ILE A 249 -0.14 4.21 30.51
N ILE A 250 0.26 5.31 29.88
CA ILE A 250 -0.52 5.99 28.84
C ILE A 250 -0.03 5.45 27.51
N MET A 251 -0.85 4.64 26.84
CA MET A 251 -0.55 4.11 25.53
C MET A 251 -0.99 5.13 24.48
N VAL A 252 -0.08 5.57 23.62
CA VAL A 252 -0.35 6.53 22.55
C VAL A 252 -0.11 5.85 21.22
N THR A 253 -1.11 5.78 20.36
CA THR A 253 -1.05 4.94 19.15
C THR A 253 -1.37 5.72 17.89
N ALA A 254 -0.76 5.32 16.78
CA ALA A 254 -1.12 5.73 15.42
C ALA A 254 -0.94 4.54 14.46
N SER A 255 -1.56 4.59 13.29
CA SER A 255 -1.31 3.62 12.22
C SER A 255 -0.32 4.19 11.20
N GLN A 256 0.47 3.32 10.57
CA GLN A 256 1.38 3.65 9.48
C GLN A 256 0.98 3.07 8.12
N ASP A 257 -0.11 2.28 8.05
CA ASP A 257 -0.52 1.59 6.84
C ASP A 257 -1.88 2.04 6.29
N SER A 258 -2.02 2.00 4.97
CA SER A 258 -3.27 2.32 4.28
C SER A 258 -3.63 1.24 3.24
N GLY A 259 -4.90 1.20 2.87
CA GLY A 259 -5.41 0.43 1.74
C GLY A 259 -5.50 1.27 0.45
N SER A 260 -5.55 0.58 -0.69
CA SER A 260 -5.94 1.16 -1.98
C SER A 260 -6.45 0.06 -2.91
N PHE A 261 -7.25 0.44 -3.92
CA PHE A 261 -7.58 -0.48 -5.01
C PHE A 261 -6.32 -0.90 -5.79
N PHE A 262 -5.33 -0.01 -5.86
CA PHE A 262 -4.03 -0.23 -6.51
C PHE A 262 -2.95 -0.30 -5.44
N ARG A 263 -2.43 -1.51 -5.21
CA ARG A 263 -1.53 -1.85 -4.10
C ARG A 263 -0.37 -0.88 -3.93
N ASP A 264 0.28 -0.52 -5.04
CA ASP A 264 1.51 0.28 -5.02
C ASP A 264 1.24 1.80 -4.98
N ARG A 265 -0.03 2.21 -4.88
CA ARG A 265 -0.50 3.59 -4.74
C ARG A 265 -1.41 3.74 -3.52
N SER A 266 -0.94 3.25 -2.37
CA SER A 266 -1.56 3.42 -1.06
C SER A 266 -0.80 4.50 -0.27
N LEU A 267 -1.17 5.77 -0.49
CA LEU A 267 -0.57 6.91 0.21
C LEU A 267 -1.22 7.15 1.58
N GLY A 268 -2.55 7.28 1.64
CA GLY A 268 -3.26 7.48 2.91
C GLY A 268 -2.85 8.75 3.66
N ALA A 269 -2.73 9.88 2.93
CA ALA A 269 -2.22 11.13 3.48
C ALA A 269 -2.99 11.62 4.71
N ASP A 270 -4.32 11.66 4.64
CA ASP A 270 -5.12 12.02 5.81
C ASP A 270 -5.30 10.82 6.74
N SER A 271 -5.61 9.65 6.19
CA SER A 271 -5.82 8.43 6.96
C SER A 271 -4.86 7.32 6.51
N PRO A 272 -3.83 6.94 7.30
CA PRO A 272 -3.51 7.38 8.67
C PRO A 272 -2.29 8.32 8.80
N ILE A 273 -1.62 8.68 7.70
CA ILE A 273 -0.26 9.26 7.78
C ILE A 273 -0.24 10.64 8.47
N SER A 274 -1.32 11.42 8.40
CA SER A 274 -1.44 12.67 9.16
C SER A 274 -1.33 12.45 10.67
N GLY A 275 -1.94 11.38 11.20
CA GLY A 275 -1.88 10.98 12.60
C GLY A 275 -0.51 10.44 12.99
N LEU A 276 0.12 9.66 12.11
CA LEU A 276 1.50 9.21 12.29
C LEU A 276 2.45 10.40 12.43
N ILE A 277 2.40 11.37 11.51
CA ILE A 277 3.26 12.56 11.57
C ILE A 277 2.99 13.34 12.86
N ALA A 278 1.72 13.53 13.25
CA ALA A 278 1.38 14.18 14.50
C ALA A 278 1.95 13.45 15.73
N LEU A 279 1.95 12.12 15.75
CA LEU A 279 2.58 11.31 16.81
C LEU A 279 4.09 11.53 16.85
N LEU A 280 4.79 11.37 15.71
CA LEU A 280 6.24 11.54 15.63
C LEU A 280 6.67 12.94 16.09
N THR A 281 5.93 13.96 15.66
CA THR A 281 6.17 15.36 16.05
C THR A 281 5.85 15.63 17.52
N ALA A 282 4.83 15.01 18.09
CA ALA A 282 4.55 15.12 19.52
C ALA A 282 5.65 14.46 20.37
N VAL A 283 6.17 13.31 19.92
CA VAL A 283 7.32 12.64 20.56
C VAL A 283 8.57 13.53 20.51
N ASP A 284 8.85 14.14 19.35
CA ASP A 284 9.96 15.10 19.21
C ASP A 284 9.80 16.28 20.19
N ALA A 285 8.62 16.91 20.26
CA ALA A 285 8.37 18.02 21.18
C ALA A 285 8.58 17.63 22.65
N LEU A 286 8.16 16.42 23.05
CA LEU A 286 8.33 15.90 24.41
C LEU A 286 9.77 15.47 24.74
N SER A 287 10.56 15.06 23.73
CA SER A 287 11.94 14.60 23.92
C SER A 287 12.88 15.67 24.47
N HIS A 288 12.55 16.94 24.25
CA HIS A 288 13.35 18.08 24.68
C HIS A 288 13.16 18.42 26.18
N LEU A 289 12.31 17.70 26.91
CA LEU A 289 12.03 17.96 28.32
C LEU A 289 13.01 17.21 29.24
N HIS A 290 13.65 17.93 30.18
CA HIS A 290 14.71 17.38 31.04
C HIS A 290 14.23 16.54 32.24
N ASP A 291 13.00 16.74 32.73
CA ASP A 291 12.50 16.14 33.98
C ASP A 291 11.38 15.09 33.80
N MET A 292 11.35 14.41 32.66
CA MET A 292 10.33 13.40 32.34
C MET A 292 10.33 12.19 33.29
N SER A 293 11.44 11.94 34.00
CA SER A 293 11.56 10.86 34.99
C SER A 293 10.65 11.03 36.21
N ASN A 294 10.26 12.27 36.52
CA ASN A 294 9.42 12.60 37.68
C ASN A 294 7.92 12.40 37.45
N LEU A 295 7.50 12.16 36.20
CA LEU A 295 6.10 11.94 35.84
C LEU A 295 5.52 10.71 36.56
N LYS A 296 4.23 10.74 36.86
CA LYS A 296 3.54 9.66 37.61
C LYS A 296 3.14 8.49 36.72
N LYS A 297 2.91 8.75 35.44
CA LYS A 297 2.61 7.73 34.44
C LYS A 297 3.74 7.61 33.42
N GLN A 298 3.89 6.42 32.86
CA GLN A 298 4.82 6.13 31.78
C GLN A 298 4.14 6.43 30.44
N LEU A 299 4.82 7.16 29.56
CA LEU A 299 4.37 7.31 28.17
C LEU A 299 4.94 6.16 27.34
N VAL A 300 4.06 5.47 26.63
CA VAL A 300 4.42 4.44 25.65
C VAL A 300 3.78 4.81 24.33
N PHE A 301 4.59 4.87 23.27
CA PHE A 301 4.14 5.21 21.93
C PHE A 301 4.23 3.95 21.07
N ALA A 302 3.18 3.65 20.32
CA ALA A 302 3.19 2.56 19.34
C ALA A 302 2.65 3.02 17.99
N VAL A 303 3.31 2.57 16.94
CA VAL A 303 2.90 2.75 15.56
C VAL A 303 2.61 1.38 14.98
N PHE A 304 1.33 1.13 14.69
CA PHE A 304 0.86 -0.17 14.24
C PHE A 304 0.83 -0.28 12.72
N ASN A 305 1.33 -1.40 12.21
CA ASN A 305 1.25 -1.79 10.80
C ASN A 305 0.11 -2.81 10.61
N GLY A 306 -0.50 -2.84 9.42
CA GLY A 306 -1.60 -3.75 9.08
C GLY A 306 -2.95 -3.43 9.73
N GLU A 307 -3.18 -2.20 10.18
CA GLU A 307 -4.47 -1.76 10.72
C GLU A 307 -5.56 -1.70 9.64
N ALA A 308 -5.21 -1.37 8.39
CA ALA A 308 -6.14 -1.42 7.25
C ALA A 308 -6.61 -2.85 6.92
N TRP A 309 -5.91 -3.88 7.42
CA TRP A 309 -6.12 -5.29 7.06
C TRP A 309 -6.59 -6.16 8.25
N GLY A 310 -7.50 -5.64 9.05
CA GLY A 310 -8.13 -6.35 10.16
C GLY A 310 -7.35 -6.19 11.46
N TYR A 311 -6.73 -5.02 11.66
CA TYR A 311 -6.00 -4.67 12.88
C TYR A 311 -4.87 -5.66 13.20
N LEU A 312 -4.10 -6.04 12.18
CA LEU A 312 -3.06 -7.08 12.31
C LEU A 312 -2.03 -6.69 13.37
N GLY A 313 -1.56 -5.44 13.36
CA GLY A 313 -0.54 -4.94 14.27
C GLY A 313 -1.04 -4.84 15.70
N SER A 314 -2.13 -4.11 15.94
CA SER A 314 -2.64 -3.89 17.30
C SER A 314 -3.11 -5.19 17.96
N ARG A 315 -3.74 -6.12 17.21
CA ARG A 315 -4.17 -7.42 17.74
C ARG A 315 -2.97 -8.32 18.02
N LYS A 316 -1.96 -8.35 17.15
CA LYS A 316 -0.73 -9.10 17.39
C LYS A 316 0.05 -8.56 18.57
N PHE A 317 0.15 -7.23 18.72
CA PHE A 317 0.74 -6.59 19.88
C PHE A 317 0.08 -7.01 21.20
N LEU A 318 -1.25 -7.04 21.26
CA LEU A 318 -1.99 -7.51 22.44
C LEU A 318 -1.77 -9.00 22.71
N GLN A 319 -1.68 -9.83 21.68
CA GLN A 319 -1.34 -11.25 21.81
C GLN A 319 0.08 -11.45 22.36
N GLU A 320 1.06 -10.67 21.90
CA GLU A 320 2.45 -10.73 22.37
C GLU A 320 2.55 -10.31 23.85
N LEU A 321 1.74 -9.33 24.28
CA LEU A 321 1.64 -8.92 25.70
C LEU A 321 1.11 -10.03 26.60
N ASP A 322 0.08 -10.76 26.16
CA ASP A 322 -0.48 -11.90 26.91
C ASP A 322 0.52 -13.06 27.01
N GLN A 323 1.33 -13.26 25.96
CA GLN A 323 2.33 -14.32 25.90
C GLN A 323 3.64 -13.95 26.61
N GLY A 324 3.82 -12.67 26.98
CA GLY A 324 5.05 -12.18 27.59
C GLY A 324 6.25 -12.28 26.63
N ALA A 325 6.03 -12.02 25.34
CA ALA A 325 7.05 -12.17 24.31
C ALA A 325 8.18 -11.12 24.43
N ASP A 326 9.36 -11.45 23.89
CA ASP A 326 10.54 -10.57 23.93
C ASP A 326 10.34 -9.24 23.16
N SER A 327 9.43 -9.24 22.18
CA SER A 327 9.04 -8.09 21.37
C SER A 327 8.40 -6.96 22.20
N VAL A 328 7.76 -7.31 23.33
CA VAL A 328 7.05 -6.39 24.23
C VAL A 328 7.64 -6.38 25.64
N ASN A 329 8.85 -6.91 25.81
CA ASN A 329 9.54 -6.96 27.09
C ASN A 329 9.70 -5.55 27.68
N GLY A 330 9.31 -5.39 28.95
CA GLY A 330 9.33 -4.13 29.70
C GLY A 330 7.94 -3.56 30.00
N ILE A 331 6.91 -3.97 29.25
CA ILE A 331 5.53 -3.53 29.44
C ILE A 331 4.58 -4.71 29.69
N SER A 332 3.41 -4.43 30.26
CA SER A 332 2.37 -5.43 30.54
C SER A 332 0.99 -4.82 30.27
N SER A 333 0.07 -5.64 29.75
CA SER A 333 -1.32 -5.23 29.49
C SER A 333 -2.05 -4.75 30.76
N LEU A 334 -1.67 -5.26 31.93
CA LEU A 334 -2.25 -4.86 33.23
C LEU A 334 -1.88 -3.44 33.67
N LEU A 335 -0.83 -2.85 33.10
CA LEU A 335 -0.39 -1.50 33.43
C LEU A 335 -0.99 -0.44 32.51
N ILE A 336 -1.62 -0.84 31.41
CA ILE A 336 -2.26 0.09 30.46
C ILE A 336 -3.48 0.68 31.15
N ASP A 337 -3.34 1.93 31.59
CA ASP A 337 -4.37 2.67 32.31
C ASP A 337 -5.33 3.37 31.33
N GLN A 338 -4.77 3.91 30.24
CA GLN A 338 -5.53 4.61 29.21
C GLN A 338 -4.85 4.53 27.84
N VAL A 339 -5.66 4.57 26.78
CA VAL A 339 -5.21 4.52 25.39
C VAL A 339 -5.66 5.77 24.64
N LEU A 340 -4.72 6.51 24.05
CA LEU A 340 -4.97 7.65 23.17
C LEU A 340 -4.53 7.28 21.76
N GLU A 341 -5.48 7.11 20.84
CA GLU A 341 -5.16 6.94 19.43
C GLU A 341 -5.26 8.27 18.69
N ILE A 342 -4.30 8.51 17.81
CA ILE A 342 -4.27 9.67 16.91
C ILE A 342 -4.69 9.17 15.54
N GLY A 343 -5.89 9.56 15.12
CA GLY A 343 -6.48 9.18 13.85
C GLY A 343 -6.14 10.17 12.74
N SER A 344 -7.14 10.52 11.95
CA SER A 344 -7.04 11.48 10.84
C SER A 344 -7.09 12.90 11.41
N VAL A 345 -5.99 13.64 11.27
CA VAL A 345 -5.82 14.98 11.83
C VAL A 345 -5.37 16.00 10.78
N GLY A 346 -5.35 15.61 9.51
CA GLY A 346 -4.84 16.40 8.41
C GLY A 346 -5.81 17.49 7.93
N LYS A 347 -7.11 17.39 8.23
CA LYS A 347 -8.15 18.26 7.65
C LYS A 347 -8.94 19.09 8.67
N ALA A 348 -8.43 19.26 9.89
CA ALA A 348 -9.14 19.98 10.96
C ALA A 348 -9.33 21.48 10.71
N VAL A 349 -8.59 22.08 9.77
CA VAL A 349 -8.70 23.50 9.41
C VAL A 349 -9.77 23.69 8.34
N SER A 350 -11.03 23.78 8.75
CA SER A 350 -12.17 24.03 7.83
C SER A 350 -12.86 25.38 8.03
N GLN A 351 -12.78 25.98 9.24
CA GLN A 351 -13.44 27.24 9.60
C GLN A 351 -12.45 28.34 10.03
N GLY A 352 -11.22 28.27 9.52
CA GLY A 352 -10.14 29.24 9.80
C GLY A 352 -9.31 28.93 11.05
N TYR A 353 -9.67 27.91 11.83
CA TYR A 353 -8.89 27.40 12.95
C TYR A 353 -8.95 25.86 13.02
N PRO A 354 -7.96 25.17 13.61
CA PRO A 354 -7.99 23.71 13.79
C PRO A 354 -9.04 23.30 14.81
N LEU A 355 -9.99 22.45 14.42
CA LEU A 355 -10.99 21.85 15.30
C LEU A 355 -10.89 20.32 15.28
N PHE A 356 -10.59 19.73 16.42
CA PHE A 356 -10.54 18.28 16.60
C PHE A 356 -11.70 17.76 17.46
N TYR A 357 -12.00 16.48 17.28
CA TYR A 357 -13.05 15.76 17.97
C TYR A 357 -12.47 14.56 18.73
N ALA A 358 -12.86 14.48 19.99
CA ALA A 358 -12.46 13.44 20.91
C ALA A 358 -13.54 12.34 20.97
N HIS A 359 -13.27 11.21 20.31
CA HIS A 359 -14.16 10.03 20.28
C HIS A 359 -13.82 9.09 21.43
N ALA A 360 -14.63 9.10 22.49
CA ALA A 360 -14.38 8.27 23.68
C ALA A 360 -14.91 6.84 23.55
N ALA A 361 -14.14 5.88 24.08
CA ALA A 361 -14.57 4.52 24.34
C ALA A 361 -15.56 4.48 25.51
N GLY A 362 -16.83 4.81 25.24
CA GLY A 362 -17.88 4.88 26.25
C GLY A 362 -17.77 6.06 27.19
N ASN A 363 -18.51 6.02 28.30
CA ASN A 363 -18.68 7.14 29.22
C ASN A 363 -17.97 6.94 30.56
N SER A 364 -16.70 6.52 30.54
CA SER A 364 -15.93 6.28 31.76
C SER A 364 -15.43 7.60 32.39
N PRO A 365 -15.22 7.67 33.72
CA PRO A 365 -14.60 8.83 34.36
C PRO A 365 -13.21 9.14 33.80
N ILE A 366 -12.45 8.12 33.39
CA ILE A 366 -11.12 8.27 32.80
C ILE A 366 -11.23 8.95 31.43
N SER A 367 -12.15 8.50 30.56
CA SER A 367 -12.36 9.13 29.26
C SER A 367 -12.80 10.58 29.37
N LYS A 368 -13.64 10.93 30.36
CA LYS A 368 -13.98 12.33 30.65
C LYS A 368 -12.74 13.14 31.05
N LYS A 369 -11.92 12.61 31.97
CA LYS A 369 -10.66 13.24 32.38
C LYS A 369 -9.72 13.44 31.18
N MET A 370 -9.64 12.50 30.24
CA MET A 370 -8.85 12.65 29.03
C MET A 370 -9.35 13.81 28.15
N ILE A 371 -10.67 13.94 27.98
CA ILE A 371 -11.28 15.05 27.23
C ILE A 371 -11.03 16.38 27.94
N ASP A 372 -11.22 16.45 29.26
CA ASP A 372 -10.98 17.66 30.05
C ASP A 372 -9.51 18.10 29.94
N VAL A 373 -8.57 17.15 29.89
CA VAL A 373 -7.15 17.45 29.70
C VAL A 373 -6.86 17.93 28.29
N LEU A 374 -7.46 17.34 27.25
CA LEU A 374 -7.36 17.86 25.89
C LEU A 374 -7.87 19.31 25.79
N GLN A 375 -8.98 19.61 26.45
CA GLN A 375 -9.53 20.97 26.51
C GLN A 375 -8.60 21.92 27.26
N SER A 376 -8.04 21.49 28.39
CA SER A 376 -7.06 22.28 29.16
C SER A 376 -5.77 22.53 28.35
N ALA A 377 -5.32 21.54 27.58
CA ALA A 377 -4.17 21.68 26.69
C ALA A 377 -4.48 22.64 25.52
N SER A 378 -5.69 22.55 24.95
CA SER A 378 -6.21 23.48 23.95
C SER A 378 -6.23 24.92 24.47
N GLU A 379 -6.72 25.17 25.69
CA GLU A 379 -6.69 26.49 26.32
C GLU A 379 -5.26 27.02 26.51
N SER A 380 -4.32 26.13 26.88
CA SER A 380 -2.91 26.51 27.06
C SER A 380 -2.24 26.98 25.77
N LEU A 381 -2.73 26.55 24.60
CA LEU A 381 -2.19 26.94 23.29
C LEU A 381 -2.55 28.39 22.91
N GLY A 382 -3.50 29.02 23.62
CA GLY A 382 -3.76 30.45 23.56
C GLY A 382 -3.97 30.98 22.14
N SER A 383 -2.97 31.69 21.61
CA SER A 383 -3.01 32.35 20.29
C SER A 383 -3.11 31.40 19.11
N ASP A 384 -2.77 30.12 19.27
CA ASP A 384 -2.85 29.13 18.19
C ASP A 384 -4.31 28.70 17.90
N ASN A 385 -5.25 29.06 18.78
CA ASN A 385 -6.70 28.85 18.64
C ASN A 385 -7.10 27.42 18.22
N VAL A 386 -6.37 26.43 18.72
CA VAL A 386 -6.67 25.00 18.52
C VAL A 386 -7.84 24.63 19.41
N GLN A 387 -8.92 24.10 18.84
CA GLN A 387 -10.12 23.70 19.60
C GLN A 387 -10.28 22.18 19.63
N VAL A 388 -10.79 21.67 20.75
CA VAL A 388 -11.17 20.26 20.89
C VAL A 388 -12.58 20.16 21.48
N LYS A 389 -13.41 19.32 20.87
CA LYS A 389 -14.76 19.02 21.35
C LYS A 389 -14.94 17.53 21.57
N PRO A 390 -15.78 17.10 22.52
CA PRO A 390 -16.24 15.71 22.54
C PRO A 390 -17.04 15.44 21.25
N ALA A 391 -16.84 14.25 20.68
CA ALA A 391 -17.61 13.81 19.52
C ALA A 391 -19.10 13.65 19.87
N ALA A 392 -19.97 13.73 18.87
CA ALA A 392 -21.40 13.68 19.01
C ALA A 392 -21.86 12.38 19.70
N SER A 393 -22.68 12.51 20.74
CA SER A 393 -23.27 11.37 21.46
C SER A 393 -24.17 10.48 20.59
N SER A 394 -24.53 10.92 19.39
CA SER A 394 -25.27 10.13 18.39
C SER A 394 -24.40 9.10 17.66
N ASN A 395 -23.08 9.23 17.71
CA ASN A 395 -22.17 8.25 17.11
C ASN A 395 -22.30 6.91 17.84
N PRO A 396 -22.17 5.77 17.13
CA PRO A 396 -22.36 4.45 17.73
C PRO A 396 -21.24 4.06 18.73
N GLY A 397 -20.11 4.78 18.69
CA GLY A 397 -18.94 4.56 19.53
C GLY A 397 -17.72 5.21 18.89
N VAL A 398 -16.54 4.60 19.08
CA VAL A 398 -15.30 5.04 18.43
C VAL A 398 -15.32 4.75 16.92
N PRO A 399 -14.68 5.58 16.08
CA PRO A 399 -14.50 5.29 14.66
C PRO A 399 -13.58 4.06 14.47
N PRO A 400 -13.54 3.46 13.25
CA PRO A 400 -12.65 2.35 12.95
C PRO A 400 -11.19 2.70 13.26
N SER A 401 -10.62 2.07 14.28
CA SER A 401 -9.29 2.43 14.80
C SER A 401 -8.69 1.28 15.61
N SER A 402 -7.39 1.33 15.86
CA SER A 402 -6.62 0.35 16.65
C SER A 402 -7.22 0.15 18.05
N LEU A 403 -7.83 1.19 18.63
CA LEU A 403 -8.53 1.17 19.91
C LEU A 403 -9.66 0.13 19.96
N MET A 404 -10.27 -0.22 18.82
CA MET A 404 -11.23 -1.32 18.75
C MET A 404 -10.61 -2.66 19.18
N SER A 405 -9.34 -2.91 18.85
CA SER A 405 -8.61 -4.11 19.29
C SER A 405 -8.44 -4.14 20.81
N PHE A 406 -8.10 -3.00 21.42
CA PHE A 406 -7.95 -2.89 22.87
C PHE A 406 -9.29 -3.09 23.60
N ILE A 407 -10.36 -2.45 23.13
CA ILE A 407 -11.71 -2.60 23.69
C ILE A 407 -12.22 -4.04 23.51
N GLY A 408 -12.00 -4.62 22.33
CA GLY A 408 -12.38 -6.00 22.02
C GLY A 408 -11.65 -7.02 22.90
N LYS A 409 -10.41 -6.74 23.29
CA LYS A 409 -9.64 -7.56 24.23
C LYS A 409 -10.07 -7.34 25.68
N ASN A 410 -10.29 -6.09 26.08
CA ASN A 410 -10.73 -5.72 27.42
C ASN A 410 -11.74 -4.57 27.33
N ALA A 411 -13.02 -4.89 27.58
CA ALA A 411 -14.12 -3.93 27.54
C ALA A 411 -14.00 -2.81 28.60
N SER A 412 -13.13 -2.97 29.60
CA SER A 412 -12.86 -1.93 30.61
C SER A 412 -11.79 -0.92 30.16
N THR A 413 -11.19 -1.11 28.98
CA THR A 413 -10.21 -0.18 28.42
C THR A 413 -10.82 1.21 28.30
N SER A 414 -10.24 2.17 28.99
CA SER A 414 -10.58 3.58 28.81
C SER A 414 -9.68 4.16 27.75
N GLY A 415 -10.28 4.75 26.71
CA GLY A 415 -9.51 5.33 25.64
C GLY A 415 -10.30 6.32 24.80
N LEU A 416 -9.58 6.93 23.88
CA LEU A 416 -10.05 8.04 23.06
C LEU A 416 -9.33 7.98 21.70
N VAL A 417 -10.06 8.28 20.63
CA VAL A 417 -9.51 8.55 19.30
C VAL A 417 -9.65 10.04 19.00
N LEU A 418 -8.54 10.71 18.73
CA LEU A 418 -8.54 12.10 18.30
C LEU A 418 -8.63 12.16 16.78
N GLU A 419 -9.67 12.80 16.27
CA GLU A 419 -9.98 12.91 14.83
C GLU A 419 -10.26 14.35 14.44
N ASP A 420 -10.21 14.66 13.14
CA ASP A 420 -10.62 15.94 12.57
C ASP A 420 -12.10 16.02 12.20
N PHE A 421 -12.86 14.95 12.48
CA PHE A 421 -14.28 14.86 12.18
C PHE A 421 -15.15 14.49 13.38
N ASP A 422 -16.39 14.98 13.36
CA ASP A 422 -17.38 14.69 14.40
C ASP A 422 -18.07 13.33 14.22
N SER A 423 -18.70 13.07 13.07
CA SER A 423 -19.51 11.87 12.85
C SER A 423 -19.15 11.07 11.61
N GLN A 424 -18.58 11.70 10.58
CA GLN A 424 -18.24 11.07 9.31
C GLN A 424 -16.91 11.62 8.86
N PHE A 425 -16.08 10.80 8.20
CA PHE A 425 -14.74 11.18 7.79
C PHE A 425 -14.72 12.51 7.03
N SER A 426 -13.83 13.42 7.42
CA SER A 426 -13.49 14.58 6.61
C SER A 426 -12.79 14.15 5.31
N ASN A 427 -12.09 13.02 5.36
CA ASN A 427 -11.42 12.40 4.22
C ASN A 427 -12.43 11.86 3.20
N ARG A 428 -12.50 12.51 2.03
CA ARG A 428 -13.34 12.06 0.89
C ARG A 428 -12.66 11.03 0.00
N PHE A 429 -11.40 10.72 0.28
CA PHE A 429 -10.54 9.86 -0.52
C PHE A 429 -10.01 8.67 0.30
N TYR A 430 -10.70 8.27 1.37
CA TYR A 430 -10.28 7.17 2.23
C TYR A 430 -9.92 5.90 1.43
N HIS A 431 -8.71 5.37 1.65
CA HIS A 431 -8.14 4.22 0.93
C HIS A 431 -8.15 4.36 -0.60
N SER A 432 -7.92 5.57 -1.10
CA SER A 432 -7.85 5.89 -2.53
C SER A 432 -6.46 6.36 -2.93
N THR A 433 -6.15 6.25 -4.21
CA THR A 433 -4.94 6.83 -4.80
C THR A 433 -4.95 8.37 -4.76
N LEU A 434 -6.11 8.98 -4.51
CA LEU A 434 -6.29 10.43 -4.41
C LEU A 434 -6.06 10.98 -3.00
N ASP A 435 -5.85 10.12 -1.99
CA ASP A 435 -5.47 10.56 -0.64
C ASP A 435 -3.97 10.91 -0.57
N GLY A 436 -3.61 11.96 -1.32
CA GLY A 436 -2.25 12.49 -1.43
C GLY A 436 -2.03 13.76 -0.60
N PRO A 437 -0.83 14.36 -0.66
CA PRO A 437 -0.46 15.51 0.19
C PRO A 437 -1.35 16.74 0.01
N ALA A 438 -1.99 16.91 -1.16
CA ALA A 438 -2.95 17.99 -1.39
C ALA A 438 -4.26 17.83 -0.60
N ASN A 439 -4.54 16.64 -0.05
CA ASN A 439 -5.73 16.35 0.73
C ASN A 439 -5.61 16.83 2.19
N ILE A 440 -4.41 17.15 2.66
CA ILE A 440 -4.10 17.49 4.07
C ILE A 440 -3.52 18.90 4.21
N ASN A 441 -3.47 19.40 5.45
CA ASN A 441 -2.91 20.69 5.80
C ASN A 441 -1.83 20.51 6.89
N SER A 442 -0.60 20.96 6.60
CA SER A 442 0.53 20.87 7.54
C SER A 442 0.29 21.58 8.87
N SER A 443 -0.43 22.71 8.86
CA SER A 443 -0.80 23.45 10.07
C SER A 443 -1.79 22.68 10.93
N SER A 444 -2.68 21.89 10.32
CA SER A 444 -3.58 20.98 11.04
C SER A 444 -2.79 19.92 11.81
N ILE A 445 -1.83 19.28 11.14
CA ILE A 445 -0.98 18.24 11.74
C ILE A 445 -0.10 18.82 12.86
N ALA A 446 0.49 19.99 12.64
CA ALA A 446 1.28 20.68 13.65
C ALA A 446 0.45 21.07 14.89
N ALA A 447 -0.78 21.54 14.69
CA ALA A 447 -1.72 21.85 15.78
C ALA A 447 -2.11 20.60 16.57
N ALA A 448 -2.38 19.48 15.89
CA ALA A 448 -2.64 18.19 16.54
C ALA A 448 -1.43 17.76 17.38
N ALA A 449 -0.22 17.79 16.82
CA ALA A 449 1.00 17.42 17.53
C ALA A 449 1.22 18.27 18.81
N ALA A 450 0.97 19.58 18.74
CA ALA A 450 1.14 20.49 19.87
C ALA A 450 0.11 20.20 20.98
N LEU A 451 -1.15 20.00 20.58
CA LEU A 451 -2.23 19.59 21.47
C LEU A 451 -1.93 18.26 22.16
N ILE A 452 -1.49 17.26 21.40
CA ILE A 452 -1.16 15.91 21.90
C ILE A 452 0.00 16.00 22.89
N ALA A 453 1.11 16.64 22.52
CA ALA A 453 2.29 16.75 23.38
C ALA A 453 1.94 17.38 24.75
N ARG A 454 1.21 18.49 24.74
CA ARG A 454 0.77 19.16 25.98
C ARG A 454 -0.21 18.32 26.78
N SER A 455 -1.16 17.66 26.11
CA SER A 455 -2.12 16.76 26.77
C SER A 455 -1.43 15.59 27.44
N LEU A 456 -0.43 14.99 26.80
CA LEU A 456 0.34 13.88 27.35
C LEU A 456 1.15 14.31 28.57
N TYR A 457 1.77 15.48 28.54
CA TYR A 457 2.49 16.02 29.70
C TYR A 457 1.54 16.23 30.90
N ILE A 458 0.35 16.78 30.67
CA ILE A 458 -0.67 16.97 31.72
C ILE A 458 -1.17 15.61 32.24
N LEU A 459 -1.52 14.68 31.34
CA LEU A 459 -2.00 13.35 31.72
C LEU A 459 -0.93 12.56 32.51
N ALA A 460 0.33 12.66 32.11
CA ALA A 460 1.43 11.94 32.76
C ALA A 460 1.83 12.53 34.11
N SER A 461 1.58 13.82 34.32
CA SER A 461 1.75 14.50 35.62
C SER A 461 0.74 14.02 36.67
N ALA A 462 -0.42 13.51 36.22
CA ALA A 462 -1.51 13.01 37.05
C ALA A 462 -1.95 14.04 38.11
N ASP A 463 -1.67 13.78 39.39
CA ASP A 463 -2.06 14.67 40.50
C ASP A 463 -0.93 15.64 40.93
N LEU A 464 0.20 15.65 40.20
CA LEU A 464 1.25 16.63 40.42
C LEU A 464 0.80 18.02 39.93
N PRO A 465 1.23 19.11 40.60
CA PRO A 465 1.05 20.46 40.08
C PRO A 465 1.70 20.57 38.68
N ILE A 466 0.94 21.08 37.72
CA ILE A 466 1.45 21.31 36.37
C ILE A 466 2.42 22.48 36.40
N ASP A 467 3.67 22.23 36.01
CA ASP A 467 4.63 23.31 35.78
C ASP A 467 4.29 24.03 34.47
N LEU A 468 3.70 25.22 34.60
CA LEU A 468 3.31 26.06 33.48
C LEU A 468 4.52 26.53 32.64
N ILE A 469 5.72 26.59 33.22
CA ILE A 469 6.93 26.96 32.48
C ILE A 469 7.28 25.81 31.52
N THR A 470 7.34 24.58 32.04
CA THR A 470 7.55 23.39 31.23
C THR A 470 6.46 23.22 30.17
N LEU A 471 5.18 23.35 30.54
CA LEU A 471 4.06 23.22 29.60
C LEU A 471 4.17 24.22 28.42
N ASN A 472 4.53 25.48 28.71
CA ASN A 472 4.68 26.52 27.69
C ASN A 472 5.98 26.39 26.86
N SER A 473 6.97 25.63 27.35
CA SER A 473 8.18 25.31 26.58
C SER A 473 7.95 24.21 25.53
N ILE A 474 6.87 23.43 25.64
CA ILE A 474 6.51 22.41 24.64
C ILE A 474 6.13 23.14 23.34
N ARG A 475 7.02 23.04 22.36
CA ARG A 475 6.88 23.63 21.01
C ARG A 475 7.08 22.55 19.96
N VAL A 476 6.27 22.63 18.92
CA VAL A 476 6.34 21.75 17.76
C VAL A 476 7.17 22.39 16.67
N ASN A 477 8.02 21.60 16.01
CA ASN A 477 8.76 22.01 14.83
C ASN A 477 7.90 21.87 13.56
N VAL A 478 7.33 22.98 13.10
CA VAL A 478 6.47 23.01 11.90
C VAL A 478 7.24 22.62 10.64
N SER A 479 8.51 23.02 10.50
CA SER A 479 9.33 22.63 9.36
C SER A 479 9.58 21.13 9.30
N MET A 480 9.68 20.46 10.45
CA MET A 480 9.76 18.99 10.50
C MET A 480 8.46 18.33 10.02
N VAL A 481 7.30 18.91 10.34
CA VAL A 481 6.01 18.40 9.84
C VAL A 481 5.95 18.49 8.33
N GLU A 482 6.36 19.63 7.76
CA GLU A 482 6.41 19.82 6.30
C GLU A 482 7.38 18.84 5.64
N GLU A 483 8.59 18.67 6.18
CA GLU A 483 9.55 17.70 5.67
C GLU A 483 9.00 16.26 5.73
N LEU A 484 8.40 15.85 6.84
CA LEU A 484 7.79 14.52 6.98
C LEU A 484 6.66 14.27 5.98
N ILE A 485 5.84 15.28 5.67
CA ILE A 485 4.83 15.20 4.61
C ILE A 485 5.49 14.94 3.25
N GLU A 486 6.58 15.64 2.94
CA GLU A 486 7.30 15.42 1.68
C GLU A 486 7.95 14.03 1.63
N CYS A 487 8.53 13.57 2.74
CA CYS A 487 9.19 12.27 2.82
C CYS A 487 8.21 11.11 2.65
N LEU A 488 7.07 11.19 3.34
CA LEU A 488 6.15 10.05 3.48
C LEU A 488 5.05 10.07 2.41
N LEU A 489 4.82 11.18 1.69
CA LEU A 489 3.67 11.28 0.76
C LEU A 489 4.02 11.70 -0.68
N LYS A 490 5.29 11.99 -0.99
CA LYS A 490 5.75 12.30 -2.36
C LYS A 490 6.80 11.30 -2.82
N CYS A 491 6.95 11.13 -4.13
CA CYS A 491 8.06 10.31 -4.68
C CYS A 491 9.39 11.08 -4.81
N ASP A 492 9.34 12.41 -4.85
CA ASP A 492 10.49 13.30 -5.00
C ASP A 492 10.39 14.47 -3.99
N PRO A 493 11.30 14.58 -3.00
CA PRO A 493 12.41 13.65 -2.75
C PRO A 493 11.95 12.31 -2.14
N GLY A 494 10.74 12.23 -1.58
CA GLY A 494 10.22 11.05 -0.89
C GLY A 494 11.16 10.57 0.22
N LEU A 495 11.33 9.25 0.36
CA LEU A 495 12.23 8.65 1.36
C LEU A 495 13.70 9.05 1.18
N SER A 496 14.06 9.72 0.08
CA SER A 496 15.38 10.32 -0.11
C SER A 496 15.54 11.72 0.50
N CYS A 497 14.57 12.20 1.26
CA CYS A 497 14.64 13.46 2.01
C CYS A 497 15.70 13.43 3.14
N GLY A 498 16.01 14.60 3.69
CA GLY A 498 17.09 14.78 4.68
C GLY A 498 16.88 13.97 5.96
N ILE A 499 15.70 14.09 6.57
CA ILE A 499 15.36 13.40 7.82
C ILE A 499 15.34 11.87 7.68
N VAL A 500 14.92 11.31 6.55
CA VAL A 500 14.94 9.84 6.37
C VAL A 500 16.37 9.36 6.14
N LYS A 501 17.16 10.06 5.31
CA LYS A 501 18.57 9.74 5.05
C LYS A 501 19.47 9.87 6.28
N SER A 502 19.07 10.62 7.30
CA SER A 502 19.81 10.67 8.57
C SER A 502 19.64 9.41 9.42
N PHE A 503 18.73 8.50 9.05
CA PHE A 503 18.43 7.29 9.83
C PHE A 503 18.57 5.98 9.06
N ILE A 504 18.20 5.96 7.78
CA ILE A 504 18.19 4.71 6.99
C ILE A 504 18.75 4.93 5.58
N SER A 505 19.14 3.84 4.94
CA SER A 505 19.34 3.79 3.49
C SER A 505 18.07 3.21 2.84
N PRO A 506 17.20 4.04 2.24
CA PRO A 506 15.95 3.57 1.65
C PRO A 506 16.21 2.75 0.38
N SER A 507 15.42 1.70 0.19
CA SER A 507 15.47 0.84 -0.99
C SER A 507 14.77 1.49 -2.19
N ASN A 508 13.78 2.35 -1.94
CA ASN A 508 13.05 3.09 -2.95
C ASN A 508 12.82 4.53 -2.49
N SER A 509 12.82 5.50 -3.42
CA SER A 509 12.51 6.90 -3.07
C SER A 509 11.02 7.11 -2.87
N CYS A 510 10.15 6.41 -3.62
CA CYS A 510 8.72 6.62 -3.49
C CYS A 510 8.12 5.77 -2.35
N PRO A 511 7.48 6.40 -1.35
CA PRO A 511 6.86 5.68 -0.25
C PRO A 511 5.61 4.93 -0.71
N SER A 512 5.39 3.77 -0.12
CA SER A 512 4.14 3.02 -0.20
C SER A 512 3.78 2.57 1.20
N HIS A 513 2.58 2.91 1.65
CA HIS A 513 2.09 2.53 2.98
C HIS A 513 1.24 1.27 2.93
N TYR A 514 1.50 0.42 1.96
CA TYR A 514 0.90 -0.92 1.91
C TYR A 514 1.60 -1.80 2.94
N VAL A 515 0.83 -2.56 3.73
CA VAL A 515 1.35 -3.46 4.78
C VAL A 515 2.43 -4.44 4.28
N GLY A 516 2.35 -4.86 3.02
CA GLY A 516 3.26 -5.84 2.45
C GLY A 516 2.93 -7.27 2.85
N VAL A 517 3.90 -8.16 2.63
CA VAL A 517 3.82 -9.59 2.98
C VAL A 517 4.89 -9.94 3.99
N PHE A 518 4.54 -10.80 4.93
CA PHE A 518 5.47 -11.21 5.98
C PHE A 518 6.43 -12.29 5.45
N GLN A 519 7.67 -11.89 5.16
CA GLN A 519 8.71 -12.77 4.57
C GLN A 519 9.71 -13.31 5.60
N ASP A 520 9.71 -12.77 6.82
CA ASP A 520 10.73 -13.07 7.83
C ASP A 520 10.38 -14.29 8.71
N LEU A 521 11.39 -14.82 9.41
CA LEU A 521 11.20 -15.69 10.56
C LEU A 521 10.63 -14.86 11.73
N PRO A 522 9.45 -15.17 12.28
CA PRO A 522 8.85 -14.38 13.36
C PRO A 522 9.72 -14.22 14.62
N ALA A 523 10.73 -15.07 14.80
CA ALA A 523 11.61 -15.09 15.97
C ALA A 523 12.74 -14.04 15.96
N GLY A 524 13.03 -13.39 14.82
CA GLY A 524 14.10 -12.39 14.69
C GLY A 524 13.66 -10.99 15.12
N THR A 525 13.50 -10.74 16.42
CA THR A 525 12.76 -9.56 16.92
C THR A 525 13.56 -8.26 17.03
N GLN A 526 14.90 -8.30 17.06
CA GLN A 526 15.67 -7.09 17.36
C GLN A 526 16.06 -6.28 16.10
N PHE A 527 16.31 -6.95 14.98
CA PHE A 527 16.58 -6.33 13.67
C PHE A 527 16.03 -7.25 12.57
N PRO A 528 14.71 -7.24 12.32
CA PRO A 528 14.12 -8.04 11.26
C PRO A 528 14.78 -7.67 9.93
N SER A 529 15.22 -8.69 9.19
CA SER A 529 15.96 -8.48 7.93
C SER A 529 15.06 -7.90 6.84
N TYR A 530 13.73 -7.98 7.04
CA TYR A 530 12.70 -7.62 6.07
C TYR A 530 11.74 -6.52 6.58
N ALA A 531 12.14 -5.70 7.55
CA ALA A 531 11.34 -4.50 7.86
C ALA A 531 11.34 -3.54 6.65
N ASP A 532 10.15 -3.07 6.29
CA ASP A 532 9.98 -2.09 5.21
C ASP A 532 10.63 -0.74 5.60
N ASP A 533 10.93 0.07 4.58
CA ASP A 533 11.63 1.35 4.76
C ASP A 533 10.89 2.30 5.73
N ILE A 534 9.55 2.28 5.77
CA ILE A 534 8.74 3.12 6.65
C ILE A 534 8.91 2.66 8.10
N SER A 535 8.75 1.36 8.36
CA SER A 535 8.97 0.76 9.68
C SER A 535 10.40 0.99 10.18
N ARG A 536 11.41 0.86 9.30
CA ARG A 536 12.82 1.12 9.63
C ARG A 536 13.08 2.57 9.99
N PHE A 537 12.49 3.51 9.25
CA PHE A 537 12.58 4.93 9.55
C PHE A 537 11.92 5.26 10.90
N ILE A 538 10.69 4.81 11.14
CA ILE A 538 9.94 5.07 12.37
C ILE A 538 10.66 4.49 13.58
N TRP A 539 11.21 3.28 13.48
CA TRP A 539 12.00 2.68 14.54
C TRP A 539 13.22 3.54 14.90
N ASN A 540 14.01 3.95 13.91
CA ASN A 540 15.20 4.77 14.16
C ASN A 540 14.84 6.16 14.70
N PHE A 541 13.82 6.80 14.13
CA PHE A 541 13.36 8.12 14.59
C PHE A 541 12.85 8.08 16.03
N LEU A 542 11.98 7.11 16.35
CA LEU A 542 11.46 6.96 17.71
C LEU A 542 12.55 6.59 18.70
N ALA A 543 13.46 5.68 18.33
CA ALA A 543 14.65 5.36 19.11
C ALA A 543 15.50 6.58 19.41
N ASP A 544 15.74 7.43 18.41
CA ASP A 544 16.51 8.65 18.55
C ASP A 544 15.90 9.61 19.57
N ARG A 545 14.63 9.97 19.34
CA ARG A 545 13.89 10.97 20.14
C ARG A 545 13.57 10.51 21.55
N THR A 546 13.38 9.21 21.76
CA THR A 546 13.04 8.71 23.10
C THR A 546 14.25 8.27 23.91
N SER A 547 15.44 8.23 23.31
CA SER A 547 16.64 7.76 24.00
C SER A 547 17.15 8.69 25.10
N SER A 548 17.86 8.09 26.07
CA SER A 548 18.84 8.82 26.87
C SER A 548 20.23 8.63 26.29
N LEU A 549 21.04 9.70 26.24
CA LEU A 549 22.42 9.64 25.76
C LEU A 549 23.21 8.60 26.58
N ALA A 550 23.82 7.64 25.89
CA ALA A 550 24.78 6.74 26.50
C ALA A 550 25.97 7.54 27.04
N SER A 551 26.47 7.18 28.22
CA SER A 551 27.56 7.89 28.91
C SER A 551 28.82 8.02 28.04
N ASN A 552 29.01 7.11 27.07
CA ASN A 552 30.03 7.17 26.03
C ASN A 552 29.39 6.85 24.67
N SER A 553 28.93 7.87 23.93
CA SER A 553 28.36 7.71 22.59
C SER A 553 29.37 7.10 21.61
N SER A 554 29.43 5.77 21.53
CA SER A 554 30.24 5.06 20.54
C SER A 554 29.52 4.94 19.21
N SER A 555 30.28 5.02 18.11
CA SER A 555 29.75 4.65 16.80
C SER A 555 29.46 3.15 16.72
N CYS A 556 28.47 2.78 15.91
CA CYS A 556 28.04 1.39 15.76
C CYS A 556 27.66 1.05 14.31
N THR A 557 27.81 -0.22 13.96
CA THR A 557 27.38 -0.79 12.68
C THR A 557 26.41 -1.95 12.96
N GLY A 558 25.31 -1.63 13.63
CA GLY A 558 24.22 -2.56 13.98
C GLY A 558 24.27 -3.17 15.38
N GLN A 559 25.41 -3.17 16.06
CA GLN A 559 25.54 -3.70 17.43
C GLN A 559 26.19 -2.69 18.38
N CYS A 560 25.66 -2.63 19.60
CA CYS A 560 26.18 -1.84 20.71
C CYS A 560 26.79 -2.73 21.78
N ARG A 561 27.66 -2.16 22.63
CA ARG A 561 28.46 -2.94 23.59
C ARG A 561 27.69 -3.23 24.88
N ASP A 562 26.90 -2.26 25.34
CA ASP A 562 26.24 -2.36 26.63
C ASP A 562 24.83 -2.94 26.50
N GLU A 563 24.41 -3.74 27.48
CA GLU A 563 23.07 -4.32 27.51
C GLU A 563 22.00 -3.22 27.62
N GLY A 564 21.01 -3.26 26.72
CA GLY A 564 19.95 -2.26 26.63
C GLY A 564 20.28 -1.06 25.74
N GLU A 565 21.46 -1.03 25.12
CA GLU A 565 21.76 -0.09 24.04
C GLU A 565 21.31 -0.63 22.68
N ILE A 566 20.89 0.29 21.82
CA ILE A 566 20.52 0.02 20.43
C ILE A 566 21.28 0.96 19.49
N CYS A 567 21.53 0.50 18.26
CA CYS A 567 22.24 1.26 17.25
C CYS A 567 21.25 2.03 16.36
N VAL A 568 21.19 3.35 16.53
CA VAL A 568 20.38 4.24 15.69
C VAL A 568 21.21 4.69 14.49
N GLY A 569 20.65 4.65 13.30
CA GLY A 569 21.35 5.09 12.09
C GLY A 569 22.39 4.09 11.57
N ALA A 570 22.23 2.80 11.86
CA ALA A 570 23.23 1.77 11.54
C ALA A 570 23.59 1.67 10.04
N GLU A 571 22.67 2.08 9.16
CA GLU A 571 22.80 2.00 7.70
C GLU A 571 23.37 3.27 7.05
N VAL A 572 23.53 4.34 7.84
CA VAL A 572 23.94 5.65 7.32
C VAL A 572 25.44 5.66 7.03
N GLU A 573 25.85 6.41 6.00
CA GLU A 573 27.26 6.64 5.70
C GLU A 573 27.98 7.30 6.89
N GLY A 574 28.95 6.59 7.48
CA GLY A 574 29.66 7.02 8.69
C GLY A 574 29.32 6.19 9.94
N GLY A 575 28.32 5.32 9.86
CA GLY A 575 27.88 4.46 10.96
C GLY A 575 26.91 5.14 11.92
N GLY A 576 26.18 4.32 12.66
CA GLY A 576 25.18 4.77 13.63
C GLY A 576 25.78 5.19 14.98
N ARG A 577 24.90 5.51 15.92
CA ARG A 577 25.23 5.86 17.31
C ARG A 577 24.53 4.92 18.30
N CYS A 578 25.25 4.50 19.33
CA CYS A 578 24.67 3.72 20.43
C CYS A 578 23.90 4.61 21.39
N VAL A 579 22.66 4.23 21.69
CA VAL A 579 21.81 4.93 22.64
C VAL A 579 21.02 3.96 23.51
N VAL A 580 20.67 4.41 24.71
CA VAL A 580 19.78 3.66 25.60
C VAL A 580 18.34 3.99 25.22
N SER A 581 17.63 3.00 24.69
CA SER A 581 16.23 3.15 24.29
C SER A 581 15.49 1.81 24.40
N THR A 582 14.18 1.90 24.63
CA THR A 582 13.28 0.74 24.72
C THR A 582 12.59 0.47 23.37
N THR A 583 12.99 1.15 22.28
CA THR A 583 12.35 0.94 20.99
C THR A 583 12.51 -0.48 20.49
N ARG A 584 11.39 -1.11 20.11
CA ARG A 584 11.34 -2.50 19.63
C ARG A 584 10.41 -2.63 18.44
N TYR A 585 10.72 -3.62 17.61
CA TYR A 585 9.78 -4.13 16.62
C TYR A 585 8.83 -5.14 17.26
N VAL A 586 7.60 -5.16 16.77
CA VAL A 586 6.60 -6.16 17.07
C VAL A 586 6.03 -6.66 15.75
N PRO A 587 6.03 -7.98 15.49
CA PRO A 587 5.50 -8.49 14.23
C PRO A 587 4.02 -8.12 14.08
N ALA A 588 3.61 -7.80 12.87
CA ALA A 588 2.22 -7.50 12.53
C ALA A 588 1.73 -8.50 11.49
N TYR A 589 1.13 -9.60 11.96
CA TYR A 589 0.46 -10.59 11.12
C TYR A 589 -0.69 -11.23 11.91
N SER A 590 -1.53 -12.00 11.22
CA SER A 590 -2.72 -12.61 11.83
C SER A 590 -2.39 -13.44 13.09
N THR A 591 -3.15 -13.23 14.16
CA THR A 591 -3.01 -13.96 15.44
C THR A 591 -3.30 -15.45 15.33
N ARG A 592 -3.94 -15.87 14.23
CA ARG A 592 -4.24 -17.25 13.87
C ARG A 592 -3.15 -17.89 13.01
N LEU A 593 -2.02 -17.24 12.79
CA LEU A 593 -0.92 -17.84 12.05
C LEU A 593 0.20 -18.26 12.98
N LYS A 594 0.81 -19.40 12.65
CA LYS A 594 1.99 -19.93 13.31
C LYS A 594 2.99 -20.38 12.26
N PHE A 595 4.26 -20.04 12.45
CA PHE A 595 5.33 -20.46 11.56
C PHE A 595 6.08 -21.64 12.20
N GLU A 596 5.99 -22.82 11.59
CA GLU A 596 6.67 -24.03 12.05
C GLU A 596 7.16 -24.84 10.84
N ASP A 597 8.34 -25.45 10.95
CA ASP A 597 8.95 -26.26 9.89
C ASP A 597 9.08 -25.54 8.54
N ASN A 598 9.38 -24.23 8.59
CA ASN A 598 9.46 -23.33 7.43
C ASN A 598 8.15 -23.15 6.66
N ILE A 599 7.00 -23.44 7.27
CA ILE A 599 5.67 -23.31 6.66
C ILE A 599 4.73 -22.54 7.59
N TRP A 600 3.85 -21.75 6.99
CA TRP A 600 2.77 -21.07 7.69
C TRP A 600 1.57 -21.99 7.89
N HIS A 601 1.15 -22.14 9.15
CA HIS A 601 -0.02 -22.92 9.52
C HIS A 601 -1.13 -22.00 10.04
N VAL A 602 -2.37 -22.26 9.61
CA VAL A 602 -3.55 -21.58 10.14
C VAL A 602 -4.04 -22.32 11.36
N LEU A 603 -4.02 -21.63 12.49
CA LEU A 603 -4.53 -22.11 13.77
C LEU A 603 -6.07 -22.15 13.75
N PRO A 604 -6.68 -23.14 14.42
CA PRO A 604 -8.12 -23.18 14.60
C PRO A 604 -8.60 -21.93 15.34
N VAL A 605 -9.85 -21.54 15.07
CA VAL A 605 -10.47 -20.41 15.75
C VAL A 605 -10.53 -20.70 17.25
N ASN A 606 -9.96 -19.81 18.06
CA ASN A 606 -10.11 -19.88 19.50
C ASN A 606 -11.34 -19.07 19.93
N SER A 607 -12.47 -19.73 20.18
CA SER A 607 -13.72 -19.06 20.55
C SER A 607 -13.66 -18.32 21.88
N SER A 608 -12.68 -18.62 22.75
CA SER A 608 -12.50 -17.89 24.01
C SER A 608 -11.69 -16.60 23.84
N ASP A 609 -11.04 -16.39 22.70
CA ASP A 609 -10.30 -15.17 22.38
C ASP A 609 -11.04 -14.37 21.30
N PRO A 610 -11.70 -13.26 21.66
CA PRO A 610 -12.44 -12.42 20.71
C PRO A 610 -11.59 -11.97 19.53
N LEU A 611 -10.28 -11.75 19.77
CA LEU A 611 -9.36 -11.38 18.71
C LEU A 611 -9.22 -12.54 17.72
N SER A 612 -8.97 -13.77 18.17
CA SER A 612 -8.90 -14.94 17.29
C SER A 612 -10.19 -15.18 16.50
N ALA A 613 -11.35 -15.03 17.14
CA ALA A 613 -12.66 -15.26 16.51
C ALA A 613 -12.94 -14.33 15.32
N ALA A 614 -12.53 -13.07 15.40
CA ALA A 614 -12.74 -12.08 14.34
C ALA A 614 -11.61 -12.04 13.30
N ASP A 615 -10.57 -12.87 13.43
CA ASP A 615 -9.37 -12.80 12.59
C ASP A 615 -9.65 -13.28 11.14
N PRO A 616 -9.55 -12.39 10.14
CA PRO A 616 -9.85 -12.74 8.75
C PRO A 616 -8.75 -13.57 8.09
N VAL A 617 -7.53 -13.60 8.65
CA VAL A 617 -6.34 -14.25 8.07
C VAL A 617 -6.09 -13.81 6.63
N TRP A 618 -5.51 -12.62 6.42
CA TRP A 618 -5.21 -12.12 5.08
C TRP A 618 -3.93 -12.70 4.49
N THR A 619 -3.98 -13.05 3.21
CA THR A 619 -2.83 -13.49 2.42
C THR A 619 -2.81 -12.84 1.04
N GLU A 620 -1.62 -12.65 0.50
CA GLU A 620 -1.38 -12.12 -0.84
C GLU A 620 -0.85 -13.23 -1.75
N SER A 621 -1.50 -13.41 -2.90
CA SER A 621 -1.07 -14.40 -3.89
C SER A 621 0.37 -14.15 -4.31
N PHE A 622 1.15 -15.21 -4.55
CA PHE A 622 2.42 -15.03 -5.24
C PHE A 622 2.21 -14.60 -6.70
N TRP A 623 3.16 -13.81 -7.20
CA TRP A 623 3.37 -13.51 -8.61
C TRP A 623 4.88 -13.47 -8.90
N ASN A 624 5.26 -13.81 -10.13
CA ASN A 624 6.66 -13.75 -10.56
C ASN A 624 6.97 -12.37 -11.16
N THR A 625 6.21 -12.00 -12.18
CA THR A 625 6.32 -10.73 -12.88
C THR A 625 4.92 -10.16 -13.04
N ILE A 626 4.78 -8.86 -12.78
CA ILE A 626 3.60 -8.10 -13.16
C ILE A 626 4.00 -7.15 -14.27
N GLY A 627 3.25 -7.15 -15.38
CA GLY A 627 3.58 -6.31 -16.52
C GLY A 627 2.38 -5.98 -17.39
N LEU A 628 2.44 -4.79 -17.99
CA LEU A 628 1.53 -4.32 -19.00
C LEU A 628 2.33 -3.84 -20.21
N ARG A 629 2.04 -4.40 -21.38
CA ARG A 629 2.63 -3.95 -22.65
C ARG A 629 1.56 -3.73 -23.70
N VAL A 630 1.80 -2.79 -24.60
CA VAL A 630 0.93 -2.52 -25.74
C VAL A 630 1.69 -2.62 -27.05
N TYR A 631 1.03 -3.16 -28.07
CA TYR A 631 1.60 -3.36 -29.39
C TYR A 631 0.49 -3.50 -30.44
N ALA A 632 0.86 -3.41 -31.71
CA ALA A 632 -0.07 -3.58 -32.83
C ALA A 632 -0.08 -5.04 -33.31
N VAL A 633 -1.27 -5.60 -33.47
CA VAL A 633 -1.50 -6.97 -33.97
C VAL A 633 -2.27 -6.89 -35.29
N GLN A 634 -1.83 -7.69 -36.26
CA GLN A 634 -2.52 -7.86 -37.54
C GLN A 634 -3.58 -8.95 -37.43
N THR A 635 -4.54 -8.97 -38.37
CA THR A 635 -5.58 -10.01 -38.37
C THR A 635 -5.00 -11.42 -38.49
N THR A 636 -5.62 -12.40 -37.84
CA THR A 636 -5.26 -13.82 -37.97
C THR A 636 -5.27 -14.31 -39.42
N ALA A 637 -6.12 -13.74 -40.27
CA ALA A 637 -6.16 -14.06 -41.70
C ALA A 637 -4.84 -13.70 -42.42
N TYR A 638 -4.21 -12.60 -42.00
CA TYR A 638 -2.91 -12.19 -42.52
C TYR A 638 -1.80 -13.14 -42.07
N ASP A 639 -1.81 -13.59 -40.81
CA ASP A 639 -0.84 -14.57 -40.31
C ASP A 639 -0.94 -15.89 -41.08
N TRP A 640 -2.16 -16.37 -41.35
CA TRP A 640 -2.40 -17.55 -42.19
C TRP A 640 -1.89 -17.35 -43.63
N LEU A 641 -2.06 -16.16 -44.20
CA LEU A 641 -1.54 -15.84 -45.52
C LEU A 641 -0.01 -15.89 -45.54
N VAL A 642 0.66 -15.28 -44.55
CA VAL A 642 2.12 -15.30 -44.42
C VAL A 642 2.64 -16.74 -44.25
N LEU A 643 1.99 -17.54 -43.40
CA LEU A 643 2.34 -18.94 -43.20
C LEU A 643 2.20 -19.75 -44.51
N LEU A 644 1.09 -19.56 -45.23
CA LEU A 644 0.83 -20.25 -46.48
C LEU A 644 1.84 -19.87 -47.57
N ILE A 645 2.20 -18.59 -47.68
CA ILE A 645 3.28 -18.12 -48.56
C ILE A 645 4.60 -18.79 -48.18
N GLY A 646 4.94 -18.85 -46.89
CA GLY A 646 6.16 -19.50 -46.40
C GLY A 646 6.23 -20.99 -46.75
N ILE A 647 5.11 -21.72 -46.62
CA ILE A 647 5.01 -23.13 -47.00
C ILE A 647 5.20 -23.31 -48.51
N ILE A 648 4.56 -22.46 -49.33
CA ILE A 648 4.68 -22.51 -50.79
C ILE A 648 6.12 -22.25 -51.23
N ILE A 649 6.76 -21.20 -50.70
CA ILE A 649 8.15 -20.87 -51.02
C ILE A 649 9.07 -22.02 -50.63
N THR A 650 8.91 -22.58 -49.42
CA THR A 650 9.73 -23.71 -48.96
C THR A 650 9.58 -24.93 -49.87
N GLY A 651 8.35 -25.29 -50.24
CA GLY A 651 8.08 -26.39 -51.18
C GLY A 651 8.66 -26.15 -52.57
N ALA A 652 8.52 -24.92 -53.09
CA ALA A 652 9.07 -24.52 -54.38
C ALA A 652 10.61 -24.55 -54.39
N SER A 653 11.26 -24.05 -53.33
CA SER A 653 12.72 -24.10 -53.17
C SER A 653 13.21 -25.54 -53.09
N TYR A 654 12.53 -26.42 -52.36
CA TYR A 654 12.89 -27.84 -52.28
C TYR A 654 12.79 -28.54 -53.64
N LEU A 655 11.71 -28.31 -54.39
CA LEU A 655 11.54 -28.81 -55.76
C LEU A 655 12.63 -28.27 -56.69
N ALA A 656 12.94 -26.97 -56.61
CA ALA A 656 13.99 -26.35 -57.41
C ALA A 656 15.37 -26.97 -57.11
N VAL A 657 15.68 -27.28 -55.85
CA VAL A 657 16.92 -27.96 -55.46
C VAL A 657 16.97 -29.39 -56.01
N ILE A 658 15.87 -30.15 -55.95
CA ILE A 658 15.81 -31.51 -56.51
C ILE A 658 16.02 -31.49 -58.02
N VAL A 659 15.26 -30.65 -58.73
CA VAL A 659 15.35 -30.52 -60.19
C VAL A 659 16.74 -30.03 -60.58
N GLY A 660 17.27 -29.03 -59.88
CA GLY A 660 18.63 -28.51 -60.07
C GLY A 660 19.69 -29.57 -59.89
N ARG A 661 19.64 -30.36 -58.80
CA ARG A 661 20.56 -31.50 -58.58
C ARG A 661 20.46 -32.54 -59.69
N SER A 662 19.25 -32.90 -60.12
CA SER A 662 19.07 -33.86 -61.22
C SER A 662 19.62 -33.33 -62.54
N TYR A 663 19.46 -32.04 -62.81
CA TYR A 663 19.96 -31.39 -64.02
C TYR A 663 21.49 -31.29 -64.02
N ILE A 664 22.08 -30.83 -62.92
CA ILE A 664 23.54 -30.76 -62.72
C ILE A 664 24.17 -32.16 -62.81
N SER A 665 23.57 -33.18 -62.17
CA SER A 665 24.05 -34.57 -62.27
C SER A 665 24.00 -35.11 -63.70
N LYS A 666 23.00 -34.71 -64.50
CA LYS A 666 22.92 -35.07 -65.93
C LYS A 666 23.97 -34.36 -66.78
N ILE A 667 24.33 -33.12 -66.45
CA ILE A 667 25.38 -32.36 -67.16
C ILE A 667 26.77 -32.90 -66.81
N ILE A 668 27.05 -33.14 -65.53
CA ILE A 668 28.34 -33.65 -65.05
C ILE A 668 28.63 -35.08 -65.54
N LYS A 669 27.59 -35.88 -65.83
CA LYS A 669 27.74 -37.22 -66.46
C LYS A 669 28.03 -37.18 -67.97
N ARG A 670 28.12 -35.98 -68.57
CA ARG A 670 28.26 -35.78 -70.02
C ARG A 670 29.65 -35.27 -70.44
N ASP A 671 30.55 -35.08 -69.47
CA ASP A 671 32.01 -35.18 -69.62
C ASP A 671 32.45 -36.59 -69.20
#